data_AF-A0A1Q6Z9C0-F1
#
_entry.id   AF-A0A1Q6Z9C0-F1
#
_cell.length_a   1.000
_cell.length_b   1.000
_cell.length_c   1.000
_cell.angle_alpha   90.00
_cell.angle_beta   90.00
_cell.angle_gamma   90.00
#
_symmetry.space_group_name_H-M   'P 1'
#
loop_
_entity.id
_entity.type
_entity.pdbx_description
1 polymer ?
#
loop_
_entity_poly.entity_id
_entity_poly.type
_entity_poly.pdbx_seq_one_letter_code
_entity_poly.pdbx_strand_id
1 'polypeptide(L)'
;MKGLLQETGISAPTPPQAEAIPFIVQGENVLVIAPTGSGKTEAALLPLIDKMVQDGNRQGISLLYITPLRALNRDLLKRLQVWSAKLGFTVEVRHGDTPAVDRRRMAGRPPDLLITTPETLQAILPGRRMRQHLRHVKAVVVDEVHELAGDRRGVQLTVGLERLREARPEGFQRVGLSATVGNPEEISRFLGGSEPVRIVQIPLGKDTRYKIEYPPPGEEDQELARRLYTAPEAAARLALVSDLVEAHDSTLIFVNSRVNAEMLGSKFNMMDQKIMVHHGSLPKEERVRAEEAFKARQIKGLVCTSTLELGIDIGSVDLVVQYMSPRQVNSLVQRVGRSGHSLTRTSQGVLVSVSTEDLLESIGVIELAKEGRLEPTIIHHGALDVLAHQIAGLLMDSEGSVSFTHIKQVLSRAFPYSRLEDAELEKVVEFMRKMGYLKRDDQHLYRTSRTRLYYYENLSMIPDERRYPVIDLTNQQSVGILGEEFMLTMAHVGLNFIVKGRVWQMKQITDDGKVYVLPVNDPTAAIPGWDGQILPVPGTLAVRVGEYRKQIDRLLDEHKARAPVVEKFSRIWPADPYGVRRVVEEIETHRATGAPVPTNDRVLIEGFDRYIIIHTHFGDVLNFTLGEVIEELFRRQGLVRMWWWDSYRILYEMTADTADLDLEDLFLKQVFGVDEPVLGGACHGVLHRHFPWELQMKQIAERFGALSRGRLMYGGAMKELQVRFRLTPIYDETIREAQVERADFEGVKKIFKQIKEQNMEVRFFRSRDKPTPLAYHILYRHVDIPELIAPENFAADNMARLRISIEGRAIDLLCFECGSLATDITIADLPANPSCPKCSSKLLAPVFWSSGYVAGVLHKKRNKQALDENEQKALTRARRSGDLVIAYGKRAVIAQSVYGIGPQTASRVLSKMHESDDEFYRDLLEAKLQFITTRPYWNN
;
A
#
# COMPACT_ATOMS: atom_id res chain seq x y z
N MET A 1 -4.48 -34.09 -32.68
CA MET A 1 -5.16 -33.15 -31.76
C MET A 1 -6.39 -33.74 -31.07
N LYS A 2 -7.45 -34.14 -31.79
CA LYS A 2 -8.70 -34.66 -31.16
C LYS A 2 -8.50 -35.81 -30.16
N GLY A 3 -7.67 -36.80 -30.49
CA GLY A 3 -7.35 -37.91 -29.58
C GLY A 3 -6.66 -37.44 -28.28
N LEU A 4 -5.69 -36.53 -28.39
CA LEU A 4 -5.02 -35.90 -27.24
C LEU A 4 -6.03 -35.19 -26.33
N LEU A 5 -6.94 -34.41 -26.92
CA LEU A 5 -7.96 -33.66 -26.15
C LEU A 5 -8.82 -34.61 -25.32
N GLN A 6 -9.31 -35.69 -25.92
CA GLN A 6 -10.10 -36.73 -25.23
C GLN A 6 -9.32 -37.38 -24.09
N GLU A 7 -8.06 -37.75 -24.32
CA GLU A 7 -7.19 -38.34 -23.27
C GLU A 7 -6.89 -37.36 -22.13
N THR A 8 -6.83 -36.06 -22.43
CA THR A 8 -6.63 -35.00 -21.42
C THR A 8 -7.94 -34.52 -20.77
N GLY A 9 -9.07 -35.19 -21.03
CA GLY A 9 -10.35 -34.90 -20.40
C GLY A 9 -11.12 -33.72 -21.01
N ILE A 10 -10.75 -33.26 -22.21
CA ILE A 10 -11.45 -32.20 -22.94
C ILE A 10 -12.37 -32.84 -23.99
N SER A 11 -13.64 -33.02 -23.62
CA SER A 11 -14.67 -33.62 -24.49
C SER A 11 -15.44 -32.60 -25.35
N ALA A 12 -15.54 -31.36 -24.88
CA ALA A 12 -16.20 -30.25 -25.56
C ALA A 12 -15.45 -28.93 -25.29
N PRO A 13 -15.51 -27.94 -26.20
CA PRO A 13 -14.87 -26.65 -25.97
C PRO A 13 -15.58 -25.88 -24.84
N THR A 14 -14.80 -25.24 -23.99
CA THR A 14 -15.32 -24.30 -22.97
C THR A 14 -15.80 -23.00 -23.62
N PRO A 15 -16.61 -22.16 -22.94
CA PRO A 15 -17.05 -20.88 -23.50
C PRO A 15 -15.93 -20.00 -24.09
N PRO A 16 -14.80 -19.73 -23.38
CA PRO A 16 -13.71 -18.96 -23.99
C PRO A 16 -13.07 -19.67 -25.19
N GLN A 17 -13.04 -21.00 -25.21
CA GLN A 17 -12.51 -21.76 -26.35
C GLN A 17 -13.43 -21.64 -27.57
N ALA A 18 -14.74 -21.82 -27.39
CA ALA A 18 -15.71 -21.73 -28.48
C ALA A 18 -15.75 -20.33 -29.12
N GLU A 19 -15.64 -19.28 -28.31
CA GLU A 19 -15.70 -17.88 -28.74
C GLU A 19 -14.37 -17.40 -29.34
N ALA A 20 -13.22 -17.74 -28.75
CA ALA A 20 -11.93 -17.19 -29.19
C ALA A 20 -11.29 -17.97 -30.36
N ILE A 21 -11.42 -19.30 -30.40
CA ILE A 21 -10.73 -20.15 -31.39
C ILE A 21 -11.02 -19.71 -32.85
N PRO A 22 -12.26 -19.39 -33.27
CA PRO A 22 -12.53 -19.00 -34.64
C PRO A 22 -11.69 -17.80 -35.11
N PHE A 23 -11.58 -16.76 -34.29
CA PHE A 23 -10.80 -15.55 -34.61
C PHE A 23 -9.30 -15.84 -34.61
N ILE A 24 -8.83 -16.66 -33.68
CA ILE A 24 -7.40 -17.03 -33.61
C ILE A 24 -7.00 -17.85 -34.84
N VAL A 25 -7.84 -18.78 -35.30
CA VAL A 25 -7.58 -19.55 -36.53
C VAL A 25 -7.50 -18.64 -37.76
N GLN A 26 -8.33 -17.59 -37.85
CA GLN A 26 -8.32 -16.61 -38.92
C GLN A 26 -7.07 -15.71 -38.93
N GLY A 27 -6.27 -15.73 -37.85
CA GLY A 27 -5.06 -14.92 -37.74
C GLY A 27 -5.30 -13.52 -37.16
N GLU A 28 -6.50 -13.22 -36.64
CA GLU A 28 -6.77 -11.96 -35.94
C GLU A 28 -5.95 -11.88 -34.64
N ASN A 29 -5.52 -10.67 -34.24
CA ASN A 29 -5.04 -10.48 -32.88
C ASN A 29 -6.24 -10.53 -31.92
N VAL A 30 -6.12 -11.25 -30.81
CA VAL A 30 -7.25 -11.48 -29.89
C VAL A 30 -6.84 -11.22 -28.45
N LEU A 31 -7.66 -10.48 -27.70
CA LEU A 31 -7.59 -10.37 -26.25
C LEU A 31 -8.72 -11.20 -25.64
N VAL A 32 -8.38 -12.31 -24.99
CA VAL A 32 -9.33 -13.20 -24.32
C VAL A 32 -9.42 -12.82 -22.85
N ILE A 33 -10.57 -12.30 -22.44
CA ILE A 33 -10.90 -11.96 -21.05
C ILE A 33 -11.90 -12.98 -20.55
N ALA A 34 -11.51 -13.82 -19.60
CA ALA A 34 -12.41 -14.83 -19.03
C ALA A 34 -11.98 -15.19 -17.59
N PRO A 35 -12.83 -15.81 -16.76
CA PRO A 35 -12.47 -16.22 -15.40
C PRO A 35 -11.27 -17.18 -15.34
N THR A 36 -10.60 -17.27 -14.20
CA THR A 36 -9.55 -18.27 -13.96
C THR A 36 -10.14 -19.69 -13.96
N GLY A 37 -9.38 -20.69 -14.41
CA GLY A 37 -9.88 -22.07 -14.56
C GLY A 37 -10.85 -22.31 -15.72
N SER A 38 -11.15 -21.31 -16.57
CA SER A 38 -12.10 -21.45 -17.70
C SER A 38 -11.51 -22.03 -18.99
N GLY A 39 -10.21 -22.33 -19.03
CA GLY A 39 -9.53 -22.85 -20.22
C GLY A 39 -9.01 -21.79 -21.20
N LYS A 40 -8.71 -20.59 -20.70
CA LYS A 40 -8.12 -19.47 -21.50
C LYS A 40 -6.84 -19.86 -22.23
N THR A 41 -5.94 -20.55 -21.54
CA THR A 41 -4.66 -20.99 -22.10
C THR A 41 -4.86 -21.92 -23.28
N GLU A 42 -5.77 -22.89 -23.15
CA GLU A 42 -6.17 -23.80 -24.23
C GLU A 42 -6.84 -23.05 -25.39
N ALA A 43 -7.68 -22.05 -25.10
CA ALA A 43 -8.33 -21.21 -26.12
C ALA A 43 -7.30 -20.53 -27.04
N ALA A 44 -6.17 -20.09 -26.47
CA ALA A 44 -5.06 -19.52 -27.24
C ALA A 44 -4.17 -20.59 -27.89
N LEU A 45 -3.70 -21.58 -27.12
CA LEU A 45 -2.63 -22.47 -27.57
C LEU A 45 -3.10 -23.57 -28.52
N LEU A 46 -4.31 -24.10 -28.37
CA LEU A 46 -4.81 -25.17 -29.24
C LEU A 46 -4.81 -24.79 -30.73
N PRO A 47 -5.43 -23.67 -31.16
CA PRO A 47 -5.42 -23.28 -32.57
C PRO A 47 -4.02 -22.93 -33.09
N LEU A 48 -3.17 -22.32 -32.26
CA LEU A 48 -1.82 -21.94 -32.63
C LEU A 48 -0.90 -23.15 -32.82
N ILE A 49 -0.98 -24.14 -31.91
CA ILE A 49 -0.21 -25.38 -32.00
C ILE A 49 -0.70 -26.22 -33.18
N ASP A 50 -2.02 -26.31 -33.40
CA ASP A 50 -2.57 -27.06 -34.54
C ASP A 50 -2.03 -26.51 -35.86
N LYS A 51 -2.05 -25.19 -36.05
CA LYS A 51 -1.46 -24.52 -37.22
C LYS A 51 0.05 -24.76 -37.35
N MET A 52 0.80 -24.61 -36.26
CA MET A 52 2.24 -24.86 -36.24
C MET A 52 2.61 -26.31 -36.62
N VAL A 53 1.82 -27.29 -36.16
CA VAL A 53 2.04 -28.71 -36.47
C VAL A 53 1.66 -29.02 -37.93
N GLN A 54 0.59 -28.41 -38.46
CA GLN A 54 0.16 -28.57 -39.85
C GLN A 54 1.14 -27.94 -40.86
N ASP A 55 1.74 -26.79 -40.53
CA ASP A 55 2.69 -26.10 -41.41
C ASP A 55 3.93 -26.96 -41.74
N GLY A 56 4.32 -27.89 -40.85
CA GLY A 56 5.37 -28.90 -41.05
C GLY A 56 6.82 -28.37 -41.15
N ASN A 57 7.02 -27.14 -41.63
CA ASN A 57 8.31 -26.47 -41.77
C ASN A 57 8.66 -25.65 -40.52
N ARG A 58 9.07 -26.36 -39.46
CA ARG A 58 9.41 -25.77 -38.17
C ARG A 58 10.89 -25.36 -38.14
N GLN A 59 11.14 -24.08 -38.44
CA GLN A 59 12.46 -23.45 -38.32
C GLN A 59 12.45 -22.45 -37.18
N GLY A 60 13.52 -22.41 -36.39
CA GLY A 60 13.65 -21.43 -35.32
C GLY A 60 12.57 -21.57 -34.24
N ILE A 61 12.11 -20.43 -33.71
CA ILE A 61 11.03 -20.37 -32.73
C ILE A 61 9.75 -19.99 -33.49
N SER A 62 8.72 -20.83 -33.43
CA SER A 62 7.44 -20.58 -34.12
C SER A 62 6.42 -19.92 -33.21
N LEU A 63 6.39 -20.29 -31.92
CA LEU A 63 5.47 -19.73 -30.92
C LEU A 63 6.25 -19.17 -29.74
N LEU A 64 5.88 -17.97 -29.31
CA LEU A 64 6.41 -17.35 -28.10
C LEU A 64 5.29 -17.21 -27.07
N TYR A 65 5.50 -17.72 -25.86
CA TYR A 65 4.57 -17.56 -24.74
C TYR A 65 5.23 -16.72 -23.66
N ILE A 66 4.62 -15.58 -23.32
CA ILE A 66 5.18 -14.61 -22.38
C ILE A 66 4.36 -14.62 -21.10
N THR A 67 4.99 -14.92 -19.96
CA THR A 67 4.36 -14.88 -18.64
C THR A 67 4.89 -13.71 -17.81
N PRO A 68 4.06 -13.09 -16.93
CA PRO A 68 4.53 -12.03 -16.04
C PRO A 68 5.42 -12.57 -14.93
N LEU A 69 5.23 -13.81 -14.48
CA LEU A 69 5.95 -14.40 -13.34
C LEU A 69 6.57 -15.75 -13.68
N ARG A 70 7.80 -15.96 -13.18
CA ARG A 70 8.54 -17.21 -13.37
C ARG A 70 7.82 -18.43 -12.78
N ALA A 71 7.08 -18.24 -11.68
CA ALA A 71 6.37 -19.31 -10.98
C ALA A 71 5.31 -19.99 -11.88
N LEU A 72 4.70 -19.25 -12.82
CA LEU A 72 3.68 -19.76 -13.74
C LEU A 72 4.27 -20.71 -14.81
N ASN A 73 5.57 -20.61 -15.08
CA ASN A 73 6.20 -21.37 -16.18
C ASN A 73 6.28 -22.87 -15.91
N ARG A 74 6.45 -23.28 -14.64
CA ARG A 74 6.67 -24.69 -14.28
C ARG A 74 5.48 -25.56 -14.64
N ASP A 75 4.28 -25.08 -14.32
CA ASP A 75 3.04 -25.85 -14.50
C ASP A 75 2.60 -25.84 -15.96
N LEU A 76 2.74 -24.70 -16.64
CA LEU A 76 2.52 -24.60 -18.08
C LEU A 76 3.47 -25.53 -18.85
N LEU A 77 4.76 -25.57 -18.50
CA LEU A 77 5.74 -26.44 -19.14
C LEU A 77 5.35 -27.93 -19.00
N LYS A 78 5.02 -28.38 -17.78
CA LYS A 78 4.60 -29.77 -17.54
C LYS A 78 3.40 -30.16 -18.42
N ARG A 79 2.39 -29.28 -18.52
CA ARG A 79 1.22 -29.50 -19.36
C ARG A 79 1.60 -29.60 -20.84
N LEU A 80 2.41 -28.64 -21.33
CA LEU A 80 2.82 -28.59 -22.74
C LEU A 80 3.77 -29.72 -23.12
N GLN A 81 4.55 -30.28 -22.19
CA GLN A 81 5.40 -31.45 -22.44
C GLN A 81 4.58 -32.69 -22.83
N VAL A 82 3.40 -32.88 -22.22
CA VAL A 82 2.48 -33.97 -22.61
C VAL A 82 2.02 -33.79 -24.06
N TRP A 83 1.67 -32.57 -24.45
CA TRP A 83 1.23 -32.25 -25.81
C TRP A 83 2.39 -32.37 -26.80
N SER A 84 3.56 -31.87 -26.43
CA SER A 84 4.82 -31.92 -27.19
C SER A 84 5.20 -33.35 -27.54
N ALA A 85 5.16 -34.27 -26.57
CA ALA A 85 5.46 -35.69 -26.81
C ALA A 85 4.50 -36.35 -27.80
N LYS A 86 3.21 -36.00 -27.78
CA LYS A 86 2.18 -36.60 -28.66
C LYS A 86 2.07 -35.94 -30.04
N LEU A 87 2.34 -34.64 -30.13
CA LEU A 87 2.21 -33.87 -31.37
C LEU A 87 3.56 -33.63 -32.07
N GLY A 88 4.67 -34.05 -31.45
CA GLY A 88 6.00 -34.07 -32.05
C GLY A 88 6.62 -32.69 -32.24
N PHE A 89 6.33 -31.70 -31.38
CA PHE A 89 7.00 -30.40 -31.31
C PHE A 89 7.86 -30.29 -30.05
N THR A 90 8.75 -29.31 -29.98
CA THR A 90 9.63 -29.04 -28.84
C THR A 90 9.18 -27.81 -28.05
N VAL A 91 9.21 -27.91 -26.72
CA VAL A 91 8.86 -26.81 -25.81
C VAL A 91 9.91 -26.67 -24.72
N GLU A 92 10.38 -25.45 -24.49
CA GLU A 92 11.32 -25.16 -23.42
C GLU A 92 11.01 -23.79 -22.76
N VAL A 93 11.48 -23.62 -21.52
CA VAL A 93 11.38 -22.37 -20.76
C VAL A 93 12.74 -21.68 -20.74
N ARG A 94 12.77 -20.37 -21.02
CA ARG A 94 13.94 -19.52 -20.79
C ARG A 94 13.55 -18.31 -19.95
N HIS A 95 14.23 -18.12 -18.82
CA HIS A 95 14.08 -16.96 -17.95
C HIS A 95 15.44 -16.56 -17.36
N GLY A 96 15.46 -15.56 -16.45
CA GLY A 96 16.68 -15.08 -15.80
C GLY A 96 17.52 -16.18 -15.13
N ASP A 97 16.88 -17.14 -14.43
CA ASP A 97 17.60 -18.22 -13.74
C ASP A 97 17.99 -19.41 -14.64
N THR A 98 17.73 -19.36 -15.95
CA THR A 98 18.09 -20.47 -16.84
C THR A 98 19.62 -20.60 -16.92
N PRO A 99 20.20 -21.77 -16.59
CA PRO A 99 21.64 -21.97 -16.59
C PRO A 99 22.31 -21.55 -17.90
N ALA A 100 23.55 -21.04 -17.83
CA ALA A 100 24.27 -20.61 -19.02
C ALA A 100 24.45 -21.71 -20.06
N VAL A 101 24.57 -22.97 -19.61
CA VAL A 101 24.68 -24.15 -20.48
C VAL A 101 23.40 -24.35 -21.29
N ASP A 102 22.23 -24.30 -20.65
CA ASP A 102 20.93 -24.42 -21.32
C ASP A 102 20.68 -23.26 -22.29
N ARG A 103 21.04 -22.03 -21.90
CA ARG A 103 20.94 -20.85 -22.79
C ARG A 103 21.76 -21.01 -24.06
N ARG A 104 22.97 -21.59 -23.96
CA ARG A 104 23.82 -21.90 -25.13
C ARG A 104 23.23 -23.02 -25.98
N ARG A 105 22.69 -24.08 -25.36
CA ARG A 105 21.98 -25.16 -26.07
C ARG A 105 20.82 -24.60 -26.88
N MET A 106 19.94 -23.81 -26.25
CA MET A 106 18.76 -23.20 -26.89
C MET A 106 19.16 -22.26 -28.04
N ALA A 107 20.23 -21.48 -27.88
CA ALA A 107 20.75 -20.68 -29.00
C ALA A 107 21.23 -21.59 -30.14
N GLY A 108 21.85 -22.72 -29.78
CA GLY A 108 22.24 -23.83 -30.63
C GLY A 108 21.11 -24.37 -31.49
N ARG A 109 20.11 -24.91 -30.80
CA ARG A 109 18.92 -25.60 -31.27
C ARG A 109 17.74 -25.07 -30.46
N PRO A 110 16.98 -24.11 -31.00
CA PRO A 110 15.85 -23.51 -30.29
C PRO A 110 14.66 -24.48 -30.23
N PRO A 111 13.74 -24.30 -29.26
CA PRO A 111 12.47 -24.99 -29.27
C PRO A 111 11.50 -24.37 -30.29
N ASP A 112 10.50 -25.16 -30.71
CA ASP A 112 9.39 -24.69 -31.55
C ASP A 112 8.49 -23.69 -30.79
N LEU A 113 8.25 -23.99 -29.50
CA LEU A 113 7.53 -23.12 -28.55
C LEU A 113 8.48 -22.69 -27.42
N LEU A 114 8.74 -21.39 -27.31
CA LEU A 114 9.53 -20.82 -26.22
C LEU A 114 8.62 -20.13 -25.20
N ILE A 115 8.66 -20.60 -23.96
CA ILE A 115 8.05 -19.92 -22.82
C ILE A 115 9.09 -19.00 -22.19
N THR A 116 8.77 -17.72 -22.01
CA THR A 116 9.72 -16.69 -21.57
C THR A 116 9.05 -15.63 -20.71
N THR A 117 9.85 -14.73 -20.14
CA THR A 117 9.38 -13.49 -19.48
C THR A 117 9.64 -12.27 -20.38
N PRO A 118 8.99 -11.12 -20.12
CA PRO A 118 9.26 -9.86 -20.81
C PRO A 118 10.76 -9.50 -20.87
N GLU A 119 11.45 -9.56 -19.73
CA GLU A 119 12.87 -9.21 -19.62
C GLU A 119 13.73 -10.19 -20.43
N THR A 120 13.37 -11.47 -20.43
CA THR A 120 14.14 -12.46 -21.17
C THR A 120 13.98 -12.31 -22.68
N LEU A 121 12.81 -11.89 -23.17
CA LEU A 121 12.63 -11.48 -24.57
C LEU A 121 13.59 -10.33 -24.92
N GLN A 122 13.67 -9.31 -24.07
CA GLN A 122 14.61 -8.18 -24.22
C GLN A 122 16.07 -8.67 -24.27
N ALA A 123 16.44 -9.66 -23.46
CA ALA A 123 17.80 -10.20 -23.44
C ALA A 123 18.18 -10.98 -24.71
N ILE A 124 17.22 -11.60 -25.40
CA ILE A 124 17.49 -12.43 -26.59
C ILE A 124 17.41 -11.65 -27.91
N LEU A 125 16.63 -10.57 -27.97
CA LEU A 125 16.41 -9.76 -29.18
C LEU A 125 17.71 -9.23 -29.82
N PRO A 126 18.69 -8.71 -29.05
CA PRO A 126 19.98 -8.29 -29.61
C PRO A 126 20.91 -9.44 -30.04
N GLY A 127 20.65 -10.66 -29.57
CA GLY A 127 21.55 -11.78 -29.82
C GLY A 127 21.43 -12.28 -31.25
N ARG A 128 22.44 -12.05 -32.10
CA ARG A 128 22.44 -12.40 -33.55
C ARG A 128 21.82 -13.78 -33.87
N ARG A 129 22.25 -14.84 -33.17
CA ARG A 129 21.75 -16.21 -33.38
C ARG A 129 20.30 -16.39 -32.92
N MET A 130 19.93 -15.80 -31.78
CA MET A 130 18.55 -15.83 -31.31
C MET A 130 17.63 -15.03 -32.23
N ARG A 131 18.08 -13.87 -32.72
CA ARG A 131 17.34 -13.02 -33.65
C ARG A 131 17.03 -13.75 -34.96
N GLN A 132 17.92 -14.62 -35.44
CA GLN A 132 17.65 -15.51 -36.58
C GLN A 132 16.48 -16.45 -36.29
N HIS A 133 16.48 -17.09 -35.12
CA HIS A 133 15.39 -17.99 -34.72
C HIS A 133 14.05 -17.25 -34.52
N LEU A 134 14.11 -16.02 -34.00
CA LEU A 134 12.94 -15.18 -33.77
C LEU A 134 12.27 -14.68 -35.06
N ARG A 135 12.98 -14.66 -36.20
CA ARG A 135 12.39 -14.29 -37.50
C ARG A 135 11.25 -15.24 -37.92
N HIS A 136 11.20 -16.43 -37.34
CA HIS A 136 10.20 -17.45 -37.66
C HIS A 136 8.96 -17.41 -36.75
N VAL A 137 8.88 -16.50 -35.75
CA VAL A 137 7.77 -16.45 -34.77
C VAL A 137 6.45 -16.10 -35.43
N LYS A 138 5.52 -17.05 -35.55
CA LYS A 138 4.21 -16.89 -36.19
C LYS A 138 3.17 -16.25 -35.27
N ALA A 139 3.25 -16.53 -33.97
CA ALA A 139 2.37 -15.94 -32.97
C ALA A 139 3.08 -15.73 -31.62
N VAL A 140 2.60 -14.72 -30.89
CA VAL A 140 3.02 -14.40 -29.53
C VAL A 140 1.79 -14.41 -28.63
N VAL A 141 1.83 -15.23 -27.58
CA VAL A 141 0.85 -15.23 -26.51
C VAL A 141 1.39 -14.41 -25.34
N VAL A 142 0.62 -13.44 -24.86
CA VAL A 142 0.94 -12.65 -23.66
C VAL A 142 -0.07 -13.03 -22.59
N ASP A 143 0.40 -13.72 -21.56
CA ASP A 143 -0.43 -14.16 -20.45
C ASP A 143 -0.56 -13.06 -19.38
N GLU A 144 -1.70 -13.03 -18.70
CA GLU A 144 -2.09 -12.03 -17.70
C GLU A 144 -1.74 -10.59 -18.11
N VAL A 145 -2.25 -10.14 -19.26
CA VAL A 145 -1.94 -8.84 -19.87
C VAL A 145 -2.21 -7.67 -18.91
N HIS A 146 -3.21 -7.77 -18.03
CA HIS A 146 -3.54 -6.72 -17.06
C HIS A 146 -2.42 -6.44 -16.05
N GLU A 147 -1.72 -7.49 -15.58
CA GLU A 147 -0.56 -7.34 -14.69
C GLU A 147 0.59 -6.61 -15.40
N LEU A 148 0.81 -6.92 -16.67
CA LEU A 148 1.86 -6.28 -17.45
C LEU A 148 1.50 -4.85 -17.83
N ALA A 149 0.24 -4.58 -18.19
CA ALA A 149 -0.21 -3.26 -18.57
C ALA A 149 -0.11 -2.24 -17.42
N GLY A 150 -0.31 -2.70 -16.18
CA GLY A 150 -0.15 -1.90 -14.97
C GLY A 150 1.31 -1.65 -14.53
N ASP A 151 2.30 -2.12 -15.30
CA ASP A 151 3.72 -2.08 -14.91
C ASP A 151 4.60 -1.59 -16.08
N ARG A 152 5.67 -0.86 -15.76
CA ARG A 152 6.79 -0.52 -16.67
C ARG A 152 7.33 -1.72 -17.44
N ARG A 153 7.31 -2.93 -16.85
CA ARG A 153 7.71 -4.19 -17.51
C ARG A 153 6.87 -4.48 -18.75
N GLY A 154 5.57 -4.18 -18.70
CA GLY A 154 4.72 -4.31 -19.88
C GLY A 154 4.95 -3.19 -20.88
N VAL A 155 5.20 -1.95 -20.46
CA VAL A 155 5.61 -0.87 -21.37
C VAL A 155 6.87 -1.28 -22.15
N GLN A 156 7.84 -1.87 -21.45
CA GLN A 156 9.04 -2.45 -22.04
C GLN A 156 8.69 -3.57 -23.03
N LEU A 157 7.77 -4.48 -22.65
CA LEU A 157 7.31 -5.58 -23.51
C LEU A 157 6.69 -5.08 -24.81
N THR A 158 5.78 -4.11 -24.77
CA THR A 158 5.10 -3.60 -25.96
C THR A 158 6.10 -3.08 -26.99
N VAL A 159 7.13 -2.34 -26.55
CA VAL A 159 8.23 -1.94 -27.45
C VAL A 159 9.07 -3.14 -27.91
N GLY A 160 9.30 -4.11 -27.03
CA GLY A 160 9.94 -5.38 -27.38
C GLY A 160 9.22 -6.16 -28.49
N LEU A 161 7.88 -6.12 -28.53
CA LEU A 161 7.07 -6.71 -29.60
C LEU A 161 7.25 -5.95 -30.91
N GLU A 162 7.38 -4.63 -30.88
CA GLU A 162 7.70 -3.84 -32.09
C GLU A 162 9.13 -4.11 -32.58
N ARG A 163 10.09 -4.29 -31.67
CA ARG A 163 11.46 -4.72 -32.02
C ARG A 163 11.50 -6.14 -32.60
N LEU A 164 10.65 -7.04 -32.10
CA LEU A 164 10.45 -8.36 -32.70
C LEU A 164 9.86 -8.25 -34.11
N ARG A 165 8.95 -7.30 -34.34
CA ARG A 165 8.39 -7.00 -35.65
C ARG A 165 9.45 -6.51 -36.64
N GLU A 166 10.45 -5.76 -36.18
CA GLU A 166 11.62 -5.42 -37.02
C GLU A 166 12.47 -6.65 -37.38
N ALA A 167 12.53 -7.66 -36.50
CA ALA A 167 13.18 -8.94 -36.82
C ALA A 167 12.35 -9.79 -37.79
N ARG A 168 11.02 -9.64 -37.78
CA ARG A 168 10.06 -10.34 -38.63
C ARG A 168 9.08 -9.36 -39.32
N PRO A 169 9.49 -8.74 -40.45
CA PRO A 169 8.68 -7.72 -41.13
C PRO A 169 7.32 -8.21 -41.63
N GLU A 170 7.17 -9.51 -41.90
CA GLU A 170 5.89 -10.14 -42.27
C GLU A 170 4.83 -10.08 -41.15
N GLY A 171 5.21 -9.68 -39.94
CA GLY A 171 4.30 -9.62 -38.79
C GLY A 171 4.00 -10.98 -38.18
N PHE A 172 3.35 -10.95 -37.03
CA PHE A 172 2.97 -12.12 -36.25
C PHE A 172 1.68 -11.84 -35.49
N GLN A 173 0.91 -12.87 -35.21
CA GLN A 173 -0.35 -12.77 -34.46
C GLN A 173 -0.07 -12.54 -32.97
N ARG A 174 -0.83 -11.67 -32.33
CA ARG A 174 -0.78 -11.41 -30.88
C ARG A 174 -2.05 -11.93 -30.21
N VAL A 175 -1.88 -12.79 -29.20
CA VAL A 175 -2.99 -13.29 -28.39
C VAL A 175 -2.76 -12.92 -26.93
N GLY A 176 -3.62 -12.10 -26.35
CA GLY A 176 -3.57 -11.71 -24.95
C GLY A 176 -4.53 -12.54 -24.11
N LEU A 177 -4.11 -12.93 -22.91
CA LEU A 177 -4.96 -13.60 -21.94
C LEU A 177 -5.10 -12.73 -20.70
N SER A 178 -6.32 -12.60 -20.17
CA SER A 178 -6.55 -11.89 -18.91
C SER A 178 -7.69 -12.52 -18.11
N ALA A 179 -7.56 -12.52 -16.79
CA ALA A 179 -8.65 -12.89 -15.89
C ALA A 179 -9.70 -11.78 -15.74
N THR A 180 -9.23 -10.56 -15.54
CA THR A 180 -10.03 -9.41 -15.09
C THR A 180 -9.45 -8.14 -15.70
N VAL A 181 -10.30 -7.27 -16.27
CA VAL A 181 -9.89 -5.98 -16.84
C VAL A 181 -11.04 -4.98 -16.69
N GLY A 182 -10.80 -3.82 -16.08
CA GLY A 182 -11.78 -2.73 -15.98
C GLY A 182 -11.88 -1.83 -17.23
N ASN A 183 -10.85 -1.84 -18.08
CA ASN A 183 -10.73 -1.04 -19.31
C ASN A 183 -10.26 -1.90 -20.53
N PRO A 184 -11.08 -2.86 -21.01
CA PRO A 184 -10.71 -3.81 -22.07
C PRO A 184 -10.16 -3.16 -23.36
N GLU A 185 -10.74 -2.03 -23.77
CA GLU A 185 -10.37 -1.29 -24.98
C GLU A 185 -8.97 -0.69 -24.90
N GLU A 186 -8.55 -0.28 -23.70
CA GLU A 186 -7.22 0.27 -23.49
C GLU A 186 -6.18 -0.84 -23.44
N ILE A 187 -6.51 -1.97 -22.80
CA ILE A 187 -5.66 -3.16 -22.76
C ILE A 187 -5.51 -3.79 -24.15
N SER A 188 -6.55 -3.76 -24.98
CA SER A 188 -6.46 -4.27 -26.36
C SER A 188 -5.49 -3.44 -27.20
N ARG A 189 -5.50 -2.11 -27.05
CA ARG A 189 -4.51 -1.22 -27.68
C ARG A 189 -3.10 -1.41 -27.10
N PHE A 190 -3.00 -1.62 -25.79
CA PHE A 190 -1.73 -1.93 -25.14
C PHE A 190 -1.05 -3.18 -25.73
N LEU A 191 -1.84 -4.24 -25.99
CA LEU A 191 -1.37 -5.47 -26.64
C LEU A 191 -1.07 -5.28 -28.15
N GLY A 192 -1.98 -4.62 -28.86
CA GLY A 192 -1.94 -4.47 -30.32
C GLY A 192 -0.93 -3.45 -30.83
N GLY A 193 -0.60 -2.44 -30.02
CA GLY A 193 0.15 -1.27 -30.49
C GLY A 193 -0.67 -0.54 -31.57
N SER A 194 -0.12 -0.47 -32.78
CA SER A 194 -0.81 0.08 -33.95
C SER A 194 -1.77 -0.89 -34.64
N GLU A 195 -1.77 -2.17 -34.27
CA GLU A 195 -2.61 -3.20 -34.89
C GLU A 195 -3.95 -3.36 -34.14
N PRO A 196 -5.06 -3.63 -34.85
CA PRO A 196 -6.34 -3.92 -34.22
C PRO A 196 -6.28 -5.23 -33.43
N VAL A 197 -7.03 -5.28 -32.32
CA VAL A 197 -7.18 -6.46 -31.47
C VAL A 197 -8.66 -6.69 -31.19
N ARG A 198 -9.14 -7.90 -31.50
CA ARG A 198 -10.49 -8.37 -31.16
C ARG A 198 -10.57 -8.65 -29.67
N ILE A 199 -11.55 -8.07 -28.99
CA ILE A 199 -11.84 -8.39 -27.59
C ILE A 199 -12.86 -9.52 -27.55
N VAL A 200 -12.50 -10.63 -26.91
CA VAL A 200 -13.39 -11.73 -26.59
C VAL A 200 -13.55 -11.76 -25.07
N GLN A 201 -14.67 -11.22 -24.60
CA GLN A 201 -14.96 -11.11 -23.18
C GLN A 201 -16.06 -12.08 -22.78
N ILE A 202 -15.69 -13.06 -21.97
CA ILE A 202 -16.63 -14.01 -21.37
C ILE A 202 -17.09 -13.40 -20.04
N PRO A 203 -18.41 -13.24 -19.81
CA PRO A 203 -18.93 -12.78 -18.54
C PRO A 203 -18.40 -13.61 -17.37
N LEU A 204 -18.34 -13.02 -16.18
CA LEU A 204 -18.06 -13.71 -14.92
C LEU A 204 -19.25 -14.63 -14.56
N GLY A 205 -19.53 -15.64 -15.39
CA GLY A 205 -20.69 -16.53 -15.30
C GLY A 205 -20.50 -17.74 -14.39
N LYS A 206 -19.53 -17.69 -13.47
CA LYS A 206 -19.35 -18.74 -12.47
C LYS A 206 -20.23 -18.42 -11.27
N ASP A 207 -21.13 -19.35 -10.92
CA ASP A 207 -21.85 -19.27 -9.65
C ASP A 207 -20.83 -19.11 -8.51
N THR A 208 -20.84 -17.94 -7.89
CA THR A 208 -19.94 -17.61 -6.79
C THR A 208 -20.78 -17.26 -5.58
N ARG A 209 -20.57 -18.02 -4.51
CA ARG A 209 -21.23 -17.78 -3.23
C ARG A 209 -20.27 -17.01 -2.35
N TYR A 210 -20.65 -15.78 -2.06
CA TYR A 210 -19.97 -14.93 -1.08
C TYR A 210 -20.76 -14.95 0.22
N LYS A 211 -20.05 -15.06 1.34
CA LYS A 211 -20.57 -14.80 2.69
C LYS A 211 -19.61 -13.85 3.40
N ILE A 212 -20.15 -12.91 4.17
CA ILE A 212 -19.38 -12.04 5.04
C ILE A 212 -19.70 -12.43 6.47
N GLU A 213 -18.67 -12.64 7.28
CA GLU A 213 -18.78 -13.02 8.68
C GLU A 213 -18.09 -11.97 9.55
N TYR A 214 -18.82 -11.47 10.55
CA TYR A 214 -18.30 -10.63 11.61
C TYR A 214 -18.74 -11.21 12.96
N PRO A 215 -18.04 -12.24 13.47
CA PRO A 215 -18.53 -13.03 14.59
C PRO A 215 -18.59 -12.22 15.89
N PRO A 216 -19.66 -12.32 16.69
CA PRO A 216 -19.66 -11.82 18.07
C PRO A 216 -18.71 -12.63 18.95
N PRO A 217 -17.97 -12.00 19.88
CA PRO A 217 -17.17 -12.75 20.84
C PRO A 217 -18.05 -13.49 21.86
N GLY A 218 -17.79 -14.78 22.05
CA GLY A 218 -18.38 -15.64 23.07
C GLY A 218 -17.53 -15.76 24.34
N GLU A 219 -17.95 -16.60 25.29
CA GLU A 219 -17.20 -16.85 26.53
C GLU A 219 -15.87 -17.58 26.27
N GLU A 220 -15.87 -18.59 25.38
CA GLU A 220 -14.67 -19.34 24.99
C GLU A 220 -13.62 -18.42 24.34
N ASP A 221 -14.07 -17.41 23.58
CA ASP A 221 -13.21 -16.43 22.93
C ASP A 221 -12.50 -15.52 23.93
N GLN A 222 -13.07 -15.26 25.11
CA GLN A 222 -12.41 -14.47 26.14
C GLN A 222 -11.18 -15.20 26.70
N GLU A 223 -11.31 -16.51 26.91
CA GLU A 223 -10.20 -17.32 27.40
C GLU A 223 -9.14 -17.51 26.30
N LEU A 224 -9.58 -17.76 25.07
CA LEU A 224 -8.69 -17.80 23.91
C LEU A 224 -7.95 -16.46 23.72
N ALA A 225 -8.62 -15.33 23.89
CA ALA A 225 -8.02 -14.01 23.81
C ALA A 225 -6.92 -13.79 24.84
N ARG A 226 -7.09 -14.27 26.08
CA ARG A 226 -6.05 -14.23 27.11
C ARG A 226 -4.85 -15.09 26.72
N ARG A 227 -5.08 -16.34 26.28
CA ARG A 227 -4.01 -17.25 25.81
C ARG A 227 -3.23 -16.66 24.63
N LEU A 228 -3.93 -15.98 23.73
CA LEU A 228 -3.35 -15.41 22.51
C LEU A 228 -2.86 -13.98 22.68
N TYR A 229 -3.03 -13.34 23.84
CA TYR A 229 -2.73 -11.92 24.06
C TYR A 229 -3.36 -11.01 22.99
N THR A 230 -4.67 -11.14 22.79
CA THR A 230 -5.43 -10.35 21.81
C THR A 230 -6.80 -9.95 22.36
N ALA A 231 -7.59 -9.22 21.58
CA ALA A 231 -8.96 -8.84 21.96
C ALA A 231 -9.94 -10.01 21.74
N PRO A 232 -11.01 -10.16 22.54
CA PRO A 232 -12.04 -11.19 22.34
C PRO A 232 -12.59 -11.25 20.91
N GLU A 233 -12.82 -10.10 20.29
CA GLU A 233 -13.30 -10.02 18.91
C GLU A 233 -12.29 -10.59 17.91
N ALA A 234 -10.99 -10.42 18.18
CA ALA A 234 -9.93 -10.99 17.35
C ALA A 234 -9.81 -12.50 17.54
N ALA A 235 -9.98 -12.99 18.78
CA ALA A 235 -10.03 -14.41 19.07
C ALA A 235 -11.23 -15.09 18.37
N ALA A 236 -12.42 -14.49 18.41
CA ALA A 236 -13.61 -14.99 17.72
C ALA A 236 -13.40 -15.14 16.20
N ARG A 237 -12.71 -14.19 15.58
CA ARG A 237 -12.34 -14.28 14.16
C ARG A 237 -11.34 -15.39 13.88
N LEU A 238 -10.34 -15.57 14.75
CA LEU A 238 -9.36 -16.64 14.61
C LEU A 238 -10.01 -18.02 14.78
N ALA A 239 -10.90 -18.16 15.76
CA ALA A 239 -11.72 -19.36 15.97
C ALA A 239 -12.56 -19.68 14.73
N LEU A 240 -13.30 -18.69 14.21
CA LEU A 240 -14.08 -18.85 12.98
C LEU A 240 -13.21 -19.32 11.79
N VAL A 241 -12.04 -18.71 11.58
CA VAL A 241 -11.15 -19.14 10.48
C VAL A 241 -10.66 -20.57 10.70
N SER A 242 -10.35 -20.94 11.94
CA SER A 242 -9.98 -22.31 12.33
C SER A 242 -11.09 -23.30 11.99
N ASP A 243 -12.33 -23.00 12.40
CA ASP A 243 -13.51 -23.84 12.14
C ASP A 243 -13.76 -24.01 10.64
N LEU A 244 -13.62 -22.93 9.87
CA LEU A 244 -13.74 -22.95 8.41
C LEU A 244 -12.66 -23.83 7.76
N VAL A 245 -11.43 -23.82 8.27
CA VAL A 245 -10.34 -24.70 7.79
C VAL A 245 -10.63 -26.16 8.14
N GLU A 246 -11.11 -26.44 9.35
CA GLU A 246 -11.41 -27.80 9.78
C GLU A 246 -12.58 -28.43 9.01
N ALA A 247 -13.61 -27.62 8.72
CA ALA A 247 -14.82 -28.01 7.99
C ALA A 247 -14.59 -28.29 6.49
N HIS A 248 -13.43 -27.94 5.94
CA HIS A 248 -13.09 -28.13 4.52
C HIS A 248 -11.83 -28.99 4.36
N ASP A 249 -11.59 -29.51 3.15
CA ASP A 249 -10.37 -30.29 2.87
C ASP A 249 -9.19 -29.39 2.45
N SER A 250 -9.48 -28.22 1.86
CA SER A 250 -8.48 -27.31 1.32
C SER A 250 -8.99 -25.86 1.33
N THR A 251 -8.37 -25.03 2.17
CA THR A 251 -8.75 -23.63 2.41
C THR A 251 -7.56 -22.70 2.22
N LEU A 252 -7.69 -21.71 1.33
CA LEU A 252 -6.76 -20.58 1.25
C LEU A 252 -7.25 -19.43 2.11
N ILE A 253 -6.36 -18.83 2.90
CA ILE A 253 -6.65 -17.68 3.76
C ILE A 253 -5.87 -16.48 3.24
N PHE A 254 -6.50 -15.64 2.44
CA PHE A 254 -5.88 -14.43 1.92
C PHE A 254 -5.85 -13.31 2.96
N VAL A 255 -4.73 -12.60 3.01
CA VAL A 255 -4.50 -11.41 3.83
C VAL A 255 -3.88 -10.29 2.98
N ASN A 256 -4.09 -9.05 3.42
CA ASN A 256 -3.66 -7.87 2.65
C ASN A 256 -2.18 -7.49 2.83
N SER A 257 -1.47 -8.05 3.81
CA SER A 257 -0.07 -7.71 4.05
C SER A 257 0.73 -8.92 4.55
N ARG A 258 2.05 -8.87 4.36
CA ARG A 258 2.98 -9.88 4.88
C ARG A 258 2.96 -9.90 6.42
N VAL A 259 2.82 -8.73 7.04
CA VAL A 259 2.67 -8.59 8.50
C VAL A 259 1.43 -9.31 8.99
N ASN A 260 0.29 -9.16 8.31
CA ASN A 260 -0.94 -9.88 8.65
C ASN A 260 -0.75 -11.40 8.48
N ALA A 261 -0.03 -11.83 7.45
CA ALA A 261 0.22 -13.25 7.18
C ALA A 261 1.02 -13.91 8.32
N GLU A 262 2.12 -13.29 8.72
CA GLU A 262 2.98 -13.75 9.82
C GLU A 262 2.25 -13.67 11.18
N MET A 263 1.50 -12.60 11.41
CA MET A 263 0.69 -12.44 12.63
C MET A 263 -0.35 -13.58 12.74
N LEU A 264 -1.15 -13.81 11.69
CA LEU A 264 -2.15 -14.88 11.69
C LEU A 264 -1.49 -16.26 11.81
N GLY A 265 -0.42 -16.53 11.06
CA GLY A 265 0.33 -17.77 11.14
C GLY A 265 0.85 -18.06 12.55
N SER A 266 1.39 -17.04 13.23
CA SER A 266 1.81 -17.14 14.63
C SER A 266 0.64 -17.46 15.57
N LYS A 267 -0.51 -16.81 15.42
CA LYS A 267 -1.71 -17.09 16.24
C LYS A 267 -2.25 -18.49 16.00
N PHE A 268 -2.35 -18.95 14.75
CA PHE A 268 -2.78 -20.31 14.44
C PHE A 268 -1.82 -21.36 14.99
N ASN A 269 -0.52 -21.11 14.95
CA ASN A 269 0.46 -22.00 15.58
C ASN A 269 0.29 -22.06 17.11
N MET A 270 -0.02 -20.93 17.78
CA MET A 270 -0.36 -20.90 19.21
C MET A 270 -1.65 -21.65 19.55
N MET A 271 -2.55 -21.81 18.57
CA MET A 271 -3.78 -22.61 18.65
C MET A 271 -3.55 -24.08 18.25
N ASP A 272 -2.31 -24.50 18.02
CA ASP A 272 -1.94 -25.85 17.59
C ASP A 272 -2.55 -26.26 16.22
N GLN A 273 -2.89 -25.27 15.39
CA GLN A 273 -3.48 -25.46 14.07
C GLN A 273 -2.42 -25.72 12.99
N LYS A 274 -2.66 -26.70 12.12
CA LYS A 274 -1.75 -27.08 11.02
C LYS A 274 -1.95 -26.18 9.79
N ILE A 275 -1.72 -24.89 9.98
CA ILE A 275 -1.86 -23.85 8.94
C ILE A 275 -0.48 -23.25 8.66
N MET A 276 -0.05 -23.28 7.39
CA MET A 276 1.24 -22.69 6.97
C MET A 276 1.06 -21.28 6.40
N VAL A 277 2.17 -20.55 6.21
CA VAL A 277 2.21 -19.21 5.61
C VAL A 277 2.91 -19.25 4.26
N HIS A 278 2.45 -18.44 3.30
CA HIS A 278 3.04 -18.29 1.98
C HIS A 278 3.02 -16.82 1.49
N HIS A 279 4.19 -16.19 1.39
CA HIS A 279 4.34 -14.86 0.78
C HIS A 279 5.72 -14.64 0.18
N GLY A 280 5.87 -13.58 -0.64
CA GLY A 280 7.07 -13.33 -1.45
C GLY A 280 8.37 -13.13 -0.66
N SER A 281 8.30 -12.72 0.61
CA SER A 281 9.51 -12.59 1.44
C SER A 281 10.14 -13.90 1.88
N LEU A 282 9.39 -15.02 1.84
CA LEU A 282 9.89 -16.32 2.24
C LEU A 282 10.89 -16.88 1.21
N PRO A 283 11.93 -17.61 1.67
CA PRO A 283 12.82 -18.37 0.79
C PRO A 283 12.06 -19.26 -0.20
N LYS A 284 12.64 -19.49 -1.37
CA LYS A 284 12.01 -20.28 -2.44
C LYS A 284 11.69 -21.70 -1.94
N GLU A 285 12.60 -22.30 -1.18
CA GLU A 285 12.48 -23.65 -0.64
C GLU A 285 11.28 -23.78 0.30
N GLU A 286 11.05 -22.76 1.13
CA GLU A 286 9.93 -22.71 2.08
C GLU A 286 8.59 -22.55 1.35
N ARG A 287 8.54 -21.68 0.34
CA ARG A 287 7.35 -21.52 -0.51
C ARG A 287 6.98 -22.81 -1.23
N VAL A 288 7.95 -23.47 -1.87
CA VAL A 288 7.74 -24.75 -2.56
C VAL A 288 7.28 -25.82 -1.57
N ARG A 289 7.84 -25.88 -0.36
CA ARG A 289 7.40 -26.81 0.68
C ARG A 289 5.94 -26.57 1.08
N ALA A 290 5.54 -25.32 1.28
CA ALA A 290 4.16 -24.96 1.61
C ALA A 290 3.19 -25.32 0.47
N GLU A 291 3.55 -25.00 -0.78
CA GLU A 291 2.79 -25.38 -2.00
C GLU A 291 2.60 -26.90 -2.08
N GLU A 292 3.68 -27.67 -1.90
CA GLU A 292 3.65 -29.14 -2.00
C GLU A 292 2.88 -29.79 -0.84
N ALA A 293 3.05 -29.29 0.40
CA ALA A 293 2.30 -29.79 1.56
C ALA A 293 0.79 -29.55 1.41
N PHE A 294 0.40 -28.37 0.92
CA PHE A 294 -0.99 -28.03 0.63
C PHE A 294 -1.56 -28.89 -0.50
N LYS A 295 -0.84 -29.01 -1.62
CA LYS A 295 -1.24 -29.84 -2.77
C LYS A 295 -1.37 -31.32 -2.41
N ALA A 296 -0.51 -31.81 -1.53
CA ALA A 296 -0.53 -33.18 -1.01
C ALA A 296 -1.55 -33.38 0.13
N ARG A 297 -2.33 -32.36 0.51
CA ARG A 297 -3.31 -32.37 1.60
C ARG A 297 -2.72 -32.76 2.96
N GLN A 298 -1.46 -32.45 3.20
CA GLN A 298 -0.80 -32.62 4.51
C GLN A 298 -1.20 -31.51 5.49
N ILE A 299 -1.61 -30.37 4.94
CA ILE A 299 -2.22 -29.24 5.65
C ILE A 299 -3.55 -28.90 4.97
N LYS A 300 -4.52 -28.44 5.76
CA LYS A 300 -5.84 -28.01 5.25
C LYS A 300 -5.91 -26.52 4.97
N GLY A 301 -5.06 -25.72 5.63
CA GLY A 301 -5.09 -24.26 5.54
C GLY A 301 -3.74 -23.67 5.13
N LEU A 302 -3.78 -22.65 4.28
CA LEU A 302 -2.60 -21.88 3.89
C LEU A 302 -2.91 -20.38 3.92
N VAL A 303 -2.23 -19.63 4.78
CA VAL A 303 -2.31 -18.16 4.85
C VAL A 303 -1.41 -17.56 3.78
N CYS A 304 -1.95 -16.72 2.91
CA CYS A 304 -1.20 -16.17 1.78
C CYS A 304 -1.51 -14.71 1.45
N THR A 305 -0.53 -14.01 0.87
CA THR A 305 -0.75 -12.71 0.24
C THR A 305 -1.08 -12.88 -1.25
N SER A 306 -1.02 -11.80 -2.04
CA SER A 306 -1.26 -11.81 -3.49
C SER A 306 -0.42 -12.80 -4.32
N THR A 307 0.62 -13.38 -3.73
CA THR A 307 1.44 -14.42 -4.39
C THR A 307 0.66 -15.62 -4.92
N LEU A 308 -0.51 -15.93 -4.36
CA LEU A 308 -1.37 -17.04 -4.80
C LEU A 308 -2.67 -16.59 -5.48
N GLU A 309 -2.81 -15.29 -5.80
CA GLU A 309 -3.93 -14.78 -6.62
C GLU A 309 -3.85 -15.28 -8.06
N LEU A 310 -2.62 -15.35 -8.55
CA LEU A 310 -2.27 -15.71 -9.92
C LEU A 310 -2.31 -17.23 -10.14
N GLY A 311 -2.34 -17.63 -11.42
CA GLY A 311 -2.61 -18.98 -11.93
C GLY A 311 -1.69 -20.15 -11.53
N ILE A 312 -1.06 -20.13 -10.36
CA ILE A 312 -0.23 -21.24 -9.84
C ILE A 312 -1.12 -22.45 -9.51
N ASP A 313 -0.70 -23.66 -9.91
CA ASP A 313 -1.45 -24.90 -9.63
C ASP A 313 -1.11 -25.46 -8.24
N ILE A 314 -1.84 -24.95 -7.24
CA ILE A 314 -1.85 -25.42 -5.85
C ILE A 314 -2.82 -26.60 -5.60
N GLY A 315 -3.41 -27.18 -6.65
CA GLY A 315 -4.41 -28.24 -6.54
C GLY A 315 -5.85 -27.74 -6.35
N SER A 316 -6.73 -28.63 -5.89
CA SER A 316 -8.14 -28.29 -5.65
C SER A 316 -8.29 -27.48 -4.35
N VAL A 317 -8.86 -26.29 -4.45
CA VAL A 317 -9.27 -25.46 -3.31
C VAL A 317 -10.79 -25.50 -3.19
N ASP A 318 -11.30 -25.80 -2.00
CA ASP A 318 -12.73 -25.87 -1.73
C ASP A 318 -13.26 -24.52 -1.25
N LEU A 319 -12.52 -23.87 -0.36
CA LEU A 319 -12.89 -22.59 0.24
C LEU A 319 -11.77 -21.55 0.11
N VAL A 320 -12.17 -20.32 -0.17
CA VAL A 320 -11.31 -19.15 0.00
C VAL A 320 -11.85 -18.34 1.18
N VAL A 321 -11.01 -18.14 2.19
CA VAL A 321 -11.22 -17.17 3.26
C VAL A 321 -10.44 -15.92 2.91
N GLN A 322 -11.10 -14.77 2.96
CA GLN A 322 -10.49 -13.47 2.78
C GLN A 322 -10.57 -12.75 4.14
N TYR A 323 -9.43 -12.62 4.82
CA TYR A 323 -9.37 -11.94 6.11
C TYR A 323 -9.19 -10.44 5.91
N MET A 324 -10.13 -9.66 6.45
CA MET A 324 -10.40 -8.26 6.10
C MET A 324 -10.96 -8.10 4.67
N SER A 325 -11.55 -6.96 4.37
CA SER A 325 -11.89 -6.52 3.03
C SER A 325 -10.72 -6.75 2.08
N PRO A 326 -10.94 -7.29 0.87
CA PRO A 326 -9.90 -7.40 -0.16
C PRO A 326 -9.51 -6.03 -0.74
N ARG A 327 -10.24 -4.96 -0.38
CA ARG A 327 -10.07 -3.55 -0.77
C ARG A 327 -10.23 -3.24 -2.26
N GLN A 328 -10.12 -4.24 -3.13
CA GLN A 328 -10.30 -4.14 -4.58
C GLN A 328 -11.13 -5.32 -5.12
N VAL A 329 -11.93 -5.03 -6.15
CA VAL A 329 -12.81 -5.97 -6.85
C VAL A 329 -11.99 -6.98 -7.64
N ASN A 330 -10.92 -6.54 -8.32
CA ASN A 330 -10.00 -7.43 -9.02
C ASN A 330 -9.44 -8.51 -8.08
N SER A 331 -8.94 -8.12 -6.90
CA SER A 331 -8.41 -9.07 -5.91
C SER A 331 -9.50 -10.03 -5.42
N LEU A 332 -10.72 -9.59 -5.13
CA LEU A 332 -11.80 -10.50 -4.73
C LEU A 332 -12.05 -11.57 -5.80
N VAL A 333 -12.25 -11.16 -7.05
CA VAL A 333 -12.56 -12.07 -8.16
C VAL A 333 -11.43 -13.06 -8.40
N GLN A 334 -10.18 -12.62 -8.36
CA GLN A 334 -9.03 -13.48 -8.55
C GLN A 334 -8.82 -14.48 -7.39
N ARG A 335 -8.92 -13.99 -6.15
CA ARG A 335 -8.78 -14.80 -4.93
C ARG A 335 -9.87 -15.86 -4.84
N VAL A 336 -11.14 -15.47 -4.88
CA VAL A 336 -12.28 -16.40 -4.77
C VAL A 336 -12.40 -17.29 -6.01
N GLY A 337 -11.90 -16.84 -7.16
CA GLY A 337 -11.73 -17.67 -8.36
C GLY A 337 -10.79 -18.86 -8.19
N ARG A 338 -9.96 -18.89 -7.13
CA ARG A 338 -9.14 -20.07 -6.78
C ARG A 338 -9.98 -21.23 -6.24
N SER A 339 -11.08 -20.95 -5.53
CA SER A 339 -12.01 -21.99 -5.06
C SER A 339 -12.79 -22.61 -6.21
N GLY A 340 -13.04 -23.92 -6.15
CA GLY A 340 -13.87 -24.63 -7.11
C GLY A 340 -13.32 -24.56 -8.53
N HIS A 341 -12.04 -24.87 -8.75
CA HIS A 341 -11.25 -24.57 -9.97
C HIS A 341 -11.73 -25.22 -11.31
N SER A 342 -12.95 -25.77 -11.36
CA SER A 342 -13.60 -26.29 -12.56
C SER A 342 -14.81 -25.43 -12.94
N LEU A 343 -15.11 -25.33 -14.25
CA LEU A 343 -16.27 -24.61 -14.78
C LEU A 343 -17.62 -25.10 -14.22
N THR A 344 -17.68 -26.31 -13.68
CA THR A 344 -18.90 -26.91 -13.14
C THR A 344 -19.06 -26.77 -11.62
N ARG A 345 -18.04 -26.28 -10.90
CA ARG A 345 -18.09 -26.11 -9.45
C ARG A 345 -18.32 -24.65 -9.07
N THR A 346 -19.21 -24.43 -8.11
CA THR A 346 -19.44 -23.11 -7.49
C THR A 346 -18.18 -22.66 -6.74
N SER A 347 -17.72 -21.43 -6.99
CA SER A 347 -16.68 -20.79 -6.16
C SER A 347 -17.28 -20.40 -4.82
N GLN A 348 -16.58 -20.69 -3.71
CA GLN A 348 -17.00 -20.28 -2.37
C GLN A 348 -15.96 -19.34 -1.75
N GLY A 349 -16.44 -18.18 -1.30
CA GLY A 349 -15.63 -17.16 -0.64
C GLY A 349 -16.28 -16.71 0.67
N VAL A 350 -15.55 -16.77 1.78
CA VAL A 350 -15.95 -16.21 3.07
C VAL A 350 -15.04 -15.03 3.41
N LEU A 351 -15.61 -13.83 3.52
CA LEU A 351 -14.90 -12.63 3.94
C LEU A 351 -15.06 -12.48 5.45
N VAL A 352 -13.97 -12.44 6.19
CA VAL A 352 -13.99 -12.28 7.66
C VAL A 352 -13.66 -10.83 7.99
N SER A 353 -14.68 -10.08 8.41
CA SER A 353 -14.55 -8.65 8.64
C SER A 353 -14.02 -8.32 10.02
N VAL A 354 -13.19 -7.28 10.13
CA VAL A 354 -12.57 -6.85 11.41
C VAL A 354 -13.19 -5.59 12.01
N SER A 355 -13.94 -4.82 11.22
CA SER A 355 -14.64 -3.62 11.64
C SER A 355 -15.93 -3.43 10.82
N THR A 356 -16.75 -2.46 11.22
CA THR A 356 -17.96 -2.05 10.49
C THR A 356 -17.63 -1.46 9.11
N GLU A 357 -16.55 -0.69 9.00
CA GLU A 357 -16.07 -0.16 7.71
C GLU A 357 -15.60 -1.28 6.79
N ASP A 358 -14.83 -2.21 7.33
CA ASP A 358 -14.33 -3.38 6.61
C ASP A 358 -15.47 -4.29 6.10
N LEU A 359 -16.58 -4.36 6.86
CA LEU A 359 -17.82 -5.03 6.45
C LEU A 359 -18.51 -4.28 5.30
N LEU A 360 -18.67 -2.96 5.39
CA LEU A 360 -19.26 -2.14 4.32
C LEU A 360 -18.41 -2.20 3.04
N GLU A 361 -17.08 -2.15 3.17
CA GLU A 361 -16.16 -2.37 2.06
C GLU A 361 -16.38 -3.74 1.43
N SER A 362 -16.44 -4.81 2.24
CA SER A 362 -16.65 -6.18 1.76
C SER A 362 -17.96 -6.34 0.99
N ILE A 363 -19.05 -5.70 1.45
CA ILE A 363 -20.32 -5.63 0.73
C ILE A 363 -20.13 -4.92 -0.62
N GLY A 364 -19.50 -3.73 -0.61
CA GLY A 364 -19.28 -2.92 -1.81
C GLY A 364 -18.47 -3.65 -2.87
N VAL A 365 -17.41 -4.35 -2.48
CA VAL A 365 -16.59 -5.14 -3.40
C VAL A 365 -17.41 -6.29 -4.02
N ILE A 366 -18.24 -6.98 -3.22
CA ILE A 366 -19.09 -8.07 -3.73
C ILE A 366 -20.14 -7.53 -4.70
N GLU A 367 -20.78 -6.40 -4.41
CA GLU A 367 -21.76 -5.78 -5.31
C GLU A 367 -21.11 -5.34 -6.62
N LEU A 368 -19.97 -4.64 -6.57
CA LEU A 368 -19.22 -4.23 -7.77
C LEU A 368 -18.75 -5.44 -8.60
N ALA A 369 -18.33 -6.53 -7.95
CA ALA A 369 -17.99 -7.78 -8.64
C ALA A 369 -19.20 -8.39 -9.37
N LYS A 370 -20.38 -8.40 -8.73
CA LYS A 370 -21.64 -8.88 -9.35
C LYS A 370 -22.09 -7.98 -10.50
N GLU A 371 -21.83 -6.68 -10.42
CA GLU A 371 -22.06 -5.70 -11.49
C GLU A 371 -21.04 -5.81 -12.64
N GLY A 372 -19.96 -6.59 -12.48
CA GLY A 372 -18.86 -6.67 -13.44
C GLY A 372 -18.01 -5.39 -13.51
N ARG A 373 -18.07 -4.54 -12.48
CA ARG A 373 -17.36 -3.27 -12.39
C ARG A 373 -16.02 -3.45 -11.68
N LEU A 374 -14.99 -3.63 -12.48
CA LEU A 374 -13.61 -3.82 -12.03
C LEU A 374 -12.82 -2.51 -12.06
N GLU A 375 -11.78 -2.40 -11.24
CA GLU A 375 -10.86 -1.26 -11.32
C GLU A 375 -10.15 -1.24 -12.68
N PRO A 376 -9.98 -0.06 -13.31
CA PRO A 376 -9.22 0.07 -14.53
C PRO A 376 -7.72 -0.17 -14.25
N THR A 377 -7.03 -0.82 -15.19
CA THR A 377 -5.58 -0.95 -15.14
C THR A 377 -4.94 0.35 -15.63
N ILE A 378 -4.11 0.98 -14.80
CA ILE A 378 -3.44 2.24 -15.12
C ILE A 378 -2.15 1.95 -15.91
N ILE A 379 -2.07 2.42 -17.15
CA ILE A 379 -0.89 2.22 -18.01
C ILE A 379 0.14 3.33 -17.78
N HIS A 380 1.42 2.96 -17.62
CA HIS A 380 2.53 3.92 -17.53
C HIS A 380 2.89 4.52 -18.90
N HIS A 381 2.07 5.45 -19.40
CA HIS A 381 2.38 6.23 -20.59
C HIS A 381 3.65 7.06 -20.43
N GLY A 382 4.46 7.13 -21.49
CA GLY A 382 5.62 8.01 -21.55
C GLY A 382 6.74 7.72 -20.53
N ALA A 383 6.83 6.51 -19.97
CA ALA A 383 7.88 6.15 -19.01
C ALA A 383 9.29 6.37 -19.61
N LEU A 384 10.02 7.37 -19.11
CA LEU A 384 11.26 7.87 -19.75
C LEU A 384 12.47 6.97 -19.49
N ASP A 385 12.48 6.26 -18.36
CA ASP A 385 13.48 5.25 -18.02
C ASP A 385 13.38 4.03 -18.95
N VAL A 386 12.16 3.56 -19.23
CA VAL A 386 11.88 2.52 -20.22
C VAL A 386 12.24 3.02 -21.62
N LEU A 387 11.93 4.27 -21.95
CA LEU A 387 12.30 4.90 -23.22
C LEU A 387 13.82 4.87 -23.43
N ALA A 388 14.60 5.31 -22.43
CA ALA A 388 16.06 5.27 -22.47
C ALA A 388 16.60 3.84 -22.70
N HIS A 389 16.04 2.86 -21.97
CA HIS A 389 16.40 1.46 -22.14
C HIS A 389 16.08 0.95 -23.55
N GLN A 390 14.91 1.31 -24.11
CA GLN A 390 14.50 0.85 -25.44
C GLN A 390 15.28 1.51 -26.58
N ILE A 391 15.72 2.77 -26.43
CA ILE A 391 16.67 3.40 -27.36
C ILE A 391 17.96 2.59 -27.41
N ALA A 392 18.51 2.20 -26.25
CA ALA A 392 19.68 1.31 -26.21
C ALA A 392 19.38 -0.05 -26.87
N GLY A 393 18.19 -0.60 -26.66
CA GLY A 393 17.73 -1.84 -27.31
C GLY A 393 17.73 -1.76 -28.85
N LEU A 394 17.20 -0.68 -29.42
CA LEU A 394 17.18 -0.46 -30.87
C LEU A 394 18.59 -0.32 -31.45
N LEU A 395 19.50 0.36 -30.73
CA LEU A 395 20.91 0.44 -31.11
C LEU A 395 21.64 -0.91 -31.00
N MET A 396 21.25 -1.75 -30.04
CA MET A 396 21.80 -3.09 -29.85
C MET A 396 21.30 -4.08 -30.90
N ASP A 397 20.10 -3.86 -31.44
CA ASP A 397 19.49 -4.68 -32.49
C ASP A 397 20.07 -4.41 -33.89
N SER A 398 20.75 -3.27 -34.09
CA SER A 398 21.33 -2.88 -35.37
C SER A 398 22.83 -3.20 -35.49
N GLU A 399 23.30 -3.39 -36.73
CA GLU A 399 24.72 -3.64 -37.01
C GLU A 399 25.55 -2.34 -37.15
N GLY A 400 24.92 -1.17 -37.10
CA GLY A 400 25.54 0.13 -37.36
C GLY A 400 24.84 1.30 -36.64
N SER A 401 24.47 2.33 -37.39
CA SER A 401 23.71 3.47 -36.88
C SER A 401 22.21 3.29 -37.10
N VAL A 402 21.42 4.04 -36.33
CA VAL A 402 19.96 4.07 -36.49
C VAL A 402 19.52 5.53 -36.57
N SER A 403 18.68 5.88 -37.55
CA SER A 403 18.21 7.26 -37.66
C SER A 403 17.24 7.61 -36.51
N PHE A 404 17.29 8.85 -36.06
CA PHE A 404 16.39 9.37 -35.01
C PHE A 404 14.92 9.15 -35.39
N THR A 405 14.57 9.43 -36.65
CA THR A 405 13.23 9.22 -37.20
C THR A 405 12.79 7.77 -37.13
N HIS A 406 13.67 6.81 -37.46
CA HIS A 406 13.33 5.39 -37.39
C HIS A 406 13.13 4.93 -35.94
N ILE A 407 13.96 5.39 -35.00
CA ILE A 407 13.77 5.12 -33.57
C ILE A 407 12.39 5.60 -33.11
N LYS A 408 12.02 6.85 -33.43
CA LYS A 408 10.70 7.39 -33.10
C LYS A 408 9.58 6.56 -33.73
N GLN A 409 9.67 6.20 -35.01
CA GLN A 409 8.68 5.38 -35.69
C GLN A 409 8.47 4.01 -35.04
N VAL A 410 9.54 3.34 -34.60
CA VAL A 410 9.43 2.05 -33.90
C VAL A 410 8.77 2.24 -32.53
N LEU A 411 9.19 3.25 -31.77
CA LEU A 411 8.65 3.53 -30.44
C LEU A 411 7.16 3.91 -30.51
N SER A 412 6.77 4.79 -31.44
CA SER A 412 5.39 5.27 -31.56
C SER A 412 4.39 4.21 -32.03
N ARG A 413 4.85 3.06 -32.54
CA ARG A 413 3.96 1.89 -32.79
C ARG A 413 3.49 1.25 -31.48
N ALA A 414 4.25 1.37 -30.41
CA ALA A 414 3.84 0.89 -29.10
C ALA A 414 2.84 1.87 -28.47
N PHE A 415 1.68 1.37 -28.01
CA PHE A 415 0.60 2.21 -27.48
C PHE A 415 1.03 3.18 -26.36
N PRO A 416 1.88 2.79 -25.37
CA PRO A 416 2.37 3.71 -24.34
C PRO A 416 3.15 4.92 -24.86
N TYR A 417 3.71 4.84 -26.07
CA TYR A 417 4.49 5.90 -26.74
C TYR A 417 3.84 6.40 -28.03
N SER A 418 2.56 6.09 -28.26
CA SER A 418 1.81 6.53 -29.45
C SER A 418 1.74 8.06 -29.60
N ARG A 419 1.92 8.80 -28.49
CA ARG A 419 1.96 10.27 -28.43
C ARG A 419 3.35 10.84 -28.15
N LEU A 420 4.42 10.05 -28.33
CA LEU A 420 5.79 10.47 -28.04
C LEU A 420 6.19 11.71 -28.85
N GLU A 421 6.53 12.79 -28.15
CA GLU A 421 6.96 14.04 -28.78
C GLU A 421 8.46 14.05 -29.09
N ASP A 422 8.86 14.84 -30.09
CA ASP A 422 10.28 14.98 -30.43
C ASP A 422 11.09 15.58 -29.29
N ALA A 423 10.52 16.54 -28.55
CA ALA A 423 11.19 17.19 -27.43
C ALA A 423 11.52 16.21 -26.29
N GLU A 424 10.62 15.29 -25.98
CA GLU A 424 10.82 14.26 -24.95
C GLU A 424 11.91 13.27 -25.39
N LEU A 425 11.83 12.77 -26.62
CA LEU A 425 12.82 11.86 -27.18
C LEU A 425 14.21 12.50 -27.24
N GLU A 426 14.29 13.76 -27.70
CA GLU A 426 15.52 14.54 -27.76
C GLU A 426 16.17 14.70 -26.37
N LYS A 427 15.36 15.02 -25.35
CA LYS A 427 15.84 15.17 -23.97
C LYS A 427 16.45 13.88 -23.42
N VAL A 428 15.82 12.73 -23.68
CA VAL A 428 16.35 11.42 -23.26
C VAL A 428 17.61 11.04 -24.04
N VAL A 429 17.61 11.24 -25.37
CA VAL A 429 18.79 10.99 -26.21
C VAL A 429 19.99 11.82 -25.76
N GLU A 430 19.78 13.11 -25.49
CA GLU A 430 20.84 14.01 -25.02
C GLU A 430 21.37 13.60 -23.64
N PHE A 431 20.48 13.16 -22.73
CA PHE A 431 20.88 12.58 -21.46
C PHE A 431 21.75 11.33 -21.66
N MET A 432 21.31 10.38 -22.48
CA MET A 432 22.08 9.17 -22.79
C MET A 432 23.43 9.46 -23.44
N ARG A 433 23.50 10.50 -24.30
CA ARG A 433 24.75 10.99 -24.90
C ARG A 433 25.71 11.50 -23.85
N LYS A 434 25.24 12.32 -22.90
CA LYS A 434 26.05 12.85 -21.78
C LYS A 434 26.56 11.74 -20.86
N MET A 435 25.78 10.68 -20.64
CA MET A 435 26.19 9.49 -19.89
C MET A 435 27.19 8.61 -20.66
N GLY A 436 27.37 8.85 -21.96
CA GLY A 436 28.24 8.08 -22.85
C GLY A 436 27.63 6.75 -23.29
N TYR A 437 26.33 6.56 -23.13
CA TYR A 437 25.62 5.34 -23.55
C TYR A 437 25.39 5.29 -25.05
N LEU A 438 25.44 6.43 -25.73
CA LEU A 438 25.34 6.53 -27.18
C LEU A 438 26.18 7.70 -27.69
N LYS A 439 26.44 7.71 -29.00
CA LYS A 439 26.92 8.87 -29.75
C LYS A 439 25.83 9.30 -30.73
N ARG A 440 25.88 10.55 -31.14
CA ARG A 440 24.92 11.16 -32.05
C ARG A 440 25.61 12.06 -33.06
N ASP A 441 25.18 12.02 -34.30
CA ASP A 441 25.35 13.08 -35.30
C ASP A 441 23.99 13.76 -35.60
N ASP A 442 23.91 14.61 -36.62
CA ASP A 442 22.70 15.39 -36.90
C ASP A 442 21.43 14.52 -37.07
N GLN A 443 21.54 13.30 -37.61
CA GLN A 443 20.38 12.45 -37.93
C GLN A 443 20.43 11.04 -37.35
N HIS A 444 21.60 10.56 -36.93
CA HIS A 444 21.84 9.18 -36.57
C HIS A 444 22.42 9.01 -35.17
N LEU A 445 22.03 7.89 -34.57
CA LEU A 445 22.47 7.45 -33.25
C LEU A 445 23.35 6.21 -33.40
N TYR A 446 24.40 6.15 -32.59
CA TYR A 446 25.42 5.12 -32.64
C TYR A 446 25.63 4.52 -31.26
N ARG A 447 25.84 3.20 -31.22
CA ARG A 447 26.27 2.51 -30.00
C ARG A 447 27.69 2.93 -29.60
N THR A 448 27.95 2.92 -28.30
CA THR A 448 29.27 2.99 -27.68
C THR A 448 29.61 1.64 -27.02
N SER A 449 30.80 1.51 -26.47
CA SER A 449 31.15 0.36 -25.63
C SER A 449 30.26 0.24 -24.38
N ARG A 450 29.67 1.35 -23.90
CA ARG A 450 28.81 1.40 -22.73
C ARG A 450 27.35 1.07 -23.03
N THR A 451 26.87 1.19 -24.28
CA THR A 451 25.48 0.83 -24.64
C THR A 451 25.14 -0.58 -24.20
N ARG A 452 26.05 -1.52 -24.49
CA ARG A 452 25.88 -2.93 -24.15
C ARG A 452 25.87 -3.15 -22.63
N LEU A 453 26.73 -2.46 -21.90
CA LEU A 453 26.78 -2.58 -20.44
C LEU A 453 25.47 -2.11 -19.82
N TYR A 454 25.07 -0.88 -20.15
CA TYR A 454 23.81 -0.28 -19.73
C TYR A 454 22.61 -1.18 -20.04
N TYR A 455 22.46 -1.63 -21.29
CA TYR A 455 21.30 -2.43 -21.69
C TYR A 455 21.13 -3.72 -20.88
N TYR A 456 22.21 -4.45 -20.59
CA TYR A 456 22.09 -5.73 -19.86
C TYR A 456 22.07 -5.55 -18.33
N GLU A 457 22.70 -4.51 -17.78
CA GLU A 457 22.63 -4.21 -16.34
C GLU A 457 21.27 -3.60 -15.94
N ASN A 458 20.61 -2.91 -16.87
CA ASN A 458 19.34 -2.20 -16.65
C ASN A 458 18.13 -2.90 -17.29
N LEU A 459 18.25 -4.21 -17.57
CA LEU A 459 17.23 -4.98 -18.28
C LEU A 459 15.91 -5.06 -17.50
N SER A 460 15.99 -5.18 -16.17
CA SER A 460 14.82 -5.25 -15.30
C SER A 460 14.31 -3.84 -14.99
N MET A 461 12.99 -3.66 -15.04
CA MET A 461 12.32 -2.45 -14.53
C MET A 461 11.87 -2.60 -13.08
N ILE A 462 12.04 -3.79 -12.50
CA ILE A 462 11.80 -4.05 -11.09
C ILE A 462 12.98 -3.46 -10.30
N PRO A 463 12.72 -2.60 -9.29
CA PRO A 463 13.75 -2.13 -8.36
C PRO A 463 14.40 -3.27 -7.59
N ASP A 464 15.69 -3.16 -7.32
CA ASP A 464 16.37 -4.12 -6.45
C ASP A 464 16.15 -3.69 -5.00
N GLU A 465 15.26 -4.35 -4.27
CA GLU A 465 15.04 -4.10 -2.84
C GLU A 465 16.17 -4.72 -2.02
N ARG A 466 16.91 -3.87 -1.29
CA ARG A 466 17.94 -4.35 -0.38
C ARG A 466 17.35 -4.75 0.98
N ARG A 467 17.81 -5.89 1.49
CA ARG A 467 17.51 -6.39 2.84
C ARG A 467 18.65 -6.05 3.78
N TYR A 468 18.34 -5.44 4.91
CA TYR A 468 19.30 -4.97 5.90
C TYR A 468 19.28 -5.88 7.13
N PRO A 469 20.29 -6.74 7.35
CA PRO A 469 20.31 -7.60 8.52
C PRO A 469 20.38 -6.78 9.81
N VAL A 470 19.48 -7.08 10.74
CA VAL A 470 19.46 -6.50 12.09
C VAL A 470 20.23 -7.43 13.01
N ILE A 471 21.26 -6.91 13.67
CA ILE A 471 22.20 -7.65 14.51
C ILE A 471 22.12 -7.09 15.93
N ASP A 472 21.84 -7.97 16.89
CA ASP A 472 21.88 -7.64 18.31
C ASP A 472 23.34 -7.51 18.78
N LEU A 473 23.71 -6.33 19.28
CA LEU A 473 25.06 -6.06 19.77
C LEU A 473 25.42 -6.86 21.04
N THR A 474 24.43 -7.34 21.79
CA THR A 474 24.66 -8.07 23.05
C THR A 474 25.17 -9.49 22.83
N ASN A 475 24.72 -10.15 21.76
CA ASN A 475 25.01 -11.57 21.49
C ASN A 475 25.46 -11.83 20.03
N GLN A 476 25.56 -10.80 19.20
CA GLN A 476 25.97 -10.86 17.79
C GLN A 476 25.06 -11.73 16.90
N GLN A 477 23.82 -12.00 17.32
CA GLN A 477 22.87 -12.77 16.53
C GLN A 477 22.03 -11.88 15.62
N SER A 478 21.64 -12.43 14.46
CA SER A 478 20.66 -11.77 13.59
C SER A 478 19.26 -11.92 14.19
N VAL A 479 18.66 -10.78 14.54
CA VAL A 479 17.32 -10.73 15.15
C VAL A 479 16.22 -10.48 14.14
N GLY A 480 16.59 -9.99 12.95
CA GLY A 480 15.70 -9.95 11.79
C GLY A 480 16.37 -9.23 10.63
N ILE A 481 15.54 -8.74 9.73
CA ILE A 481 15.95 -7.98 8.56
C ILE A 481 15.11 -6.67 8.57
N LEU A 482 15.52 -5.64 7.87
CA LEU A 482 14.69 -4.47 7.55
C LEU A 482 14.63 -4.28 6.03
N GLY A 483 13.49 -3.81 5.55
CA GLY A 483 13.30 -3.43 4.15
C GLY A 483 13.98 -2.09 3.82
N GLU A 484 14.27 -1.88 2.55
CA GLU A 484 14.94 -0.67 2.08
C GLU A 484 14.09 0.59 2.28
N GLU A 485 12.77 0.53 2.07
CA GLU A 485 11.88 1.66 2.31
C GLU A 485 11.93 2.13 3.76
N PHE A 486 11.83 1.23 4.74
CA PHE A 486 11.98 1.57 6.17
C PHE A 486 13.35 2.19 6.46
N MET A 487 14.40 1.61 5.88
CA MET A 487 15.78 2.07 6.08
C MET A 487 16.05 3.47 5.51
N LEU A 488 15.28 3.90 4.52
CA LEU A 488 15.48 5.18 3.86
C LEU A 488 14.53 6.26 4.36
N THR A 489 13.30 5.86 4.74
CA THR A 489 12.24 6.79 5.13
C THR A 489 12.22 7.06 6.63
N MET A 490 12.55 6.06 7.47
CA MET A 490 12.42 6.18 8.93
C MET A 490 13.72 5.93 9.68
N ALA A 491 14.60 5.04 9.20
CA ALA A 491 15.78 4.63 9.95
C ALA A 491 16.78 5.76 10.21
N HIS A 492 17.11 5.94 11.48
CA HIS A 492 18.19 6.79 11.96
C HIS A 492 18.73 6.23 13.28
N VAL A 493 19.98 6.54 13.61
CA VAL A 493 20.57 6.16 14.90
C VAL A 493 19.74 6.76 16.03
N GLY A 494 19.34 5.94 16.99
CA GLY A 494 18.44 6.31 18.09
C GLY A 494 16.99 5.84 17.88
N LEU A 495 16.59 5.48 16.66
CA LEU A 495 15.23 4.99 16.39
C LEU A 495 14.94 3.69 17.14
N ASN A 496 13.84 3.66 17.88
CA ASN A 496 13.29 2.44 18.46
C ASN A 496 12.32 1.81 17.47
N PHE A 497 12.45 0.52 17.20
CA PHE A 497 11.61 -0.19 16.24
C PHE A 497 11.37 -1.65 16.60
N ILE A 498 10.28 -2.23 16.09
CA ILE A 498 9.85 -3.59 16.45
C ILE A 498 10.30 -4.61 15.42
N VAL A 499 11.04 -5.64 15.83
CA VAL A 499 11.38 -6.80 14.99
C VAL A 499 11.20 -8.09 15.78
N LYS A 500 10.47 -9.05 15.20
CA LYS A 500 10.05 -10.31 15.84
C LYS A 500 9.38 -10.10 17.21
N GLY A 501 8.53 -9.07 17.31
CA GLY A 501 7.75 -8.78 18.52
C GLY A 501 8.55 -8.23 19.69
N ARG A 502 9.82 -7.83 19.48
CA ARG A 502 10.65 -7.15 20.48
C ARG A 502 11.07 -5.78 19.97
N VAL A 503 11.25 -4.85 20.88
CA VAL A 503 11.66 -3.48 20.57
C VAL A 503 13.19 -3.38 20.62
N TRP A 504 13.75 -2.77 19.59
CA TRP A 504 15.17 -2.63 19.35
C TRP A 504 15.49 -1.17 19.10
N GLN A 505 16.51 -0.64 19.76
CA GLN A 505 17.04 0.68 19.46
C GLN A 505 18.19 0.58 18.47
N MET A 506 18.10 1.31 17.36
CA MET A 506 19.14 1.42 16.35
C MET A 506 20.36 2.15 16.91
N LYS A 507 21.50 1.46 17.04
CA LYS A 507 22.75 2.07 17.52
C LYS A 507 23.69 2.45 16.40
N GLN A 508 23.75 1.64 15.36
CA GLN A 508 24.65 1.89 14.24
C GLN A 508 24.11 1.26 12.97
N ILE A 509 24.29 1.96 11.85
CA ILE A 509 24.13 1.42 10.50
C ILE A 509 25.52 1.43 9.88
N THR A 510 25.98 0.28 9.40
CA THR A 510 27.29 0.17 8.74
C THR A 510 27.19 0.30 7.24
N ASP A 511 28.30 0.68 6.61
CA ASP A 511 28.40 0.85 5.14
C ASP A 511 28.20 -0.46 4.37
N ASP A 512 28.29 -1.63 5.01
CA ASP A 512 27.94 -2.93 4.41
C ASP A 512 26.43 -3.25 4.50
N GLY A 513 25.64 -2.40 5.15
CA GLY A 513 24.18 -2.52 5.24
C GLY A 513 23.68 -3.33 6.44
N LYS A 514 24.50 -3.51 7.49
CA LYS A 514 24.05 -4.11 8.76
C LYS A 514 23.55 -3.04 9.71
N VAL A 515 22.49 -3.39 10.45
CA VAL A 515 21.87 -2.53 11.44
C VAL A 515 22.12 -3.14 12.81
N TYR A 516 22.96 -2.50 13.59
CA TYR A 516 23.29 -2.94 14.94
C TYR A 516 22.33 -2.31 15.94
N VAL A 517 21.76 -3.15 16.80
CA VAL A 517 20.72 -2.76 17.75
C VAL A 517 21.01 -3.21 19.17
N LEU A 518 20.37 -2.54 20.12
CA LEU A 518 20.25 -3.02 21.51
C LEU A 518 18.77 -3.20 21.86
N PRO A 519 18.42 -4.19 22.70
CA PRO A 519 17.06 -4.34 23.18
C PRO A 519 16.70 -3.16 24.08
N VAL A 520 15.50 -2.61 23.89
CA VAL A 520 14.93 -1.55 24.75
C VAL A 520 13.45 -1.82 25.00
N ASN A 521 12.85 -1.12 25.96
CA ASN A 521 11.41 -1.15 26.19
C ASN A 521 10.84 0.22 25.79
N ASP A 522 10.27 0.30 24.59
CA ASP A 522 9.58 1.50 24.11
C ASP A 522 8.27 1.11 23.39
N PRO A 523 7.10 1.44 23.96
CA PRO A 523 5.81 1.10 23.38
C PRO A 523 5.45 1.95 22.15
N THR A 524 6.17 3.06 21.90
CA THR A 524 5.99 3.96 20.73
C THR A 524 6.92 3.63 19.56
N ALA A 525 7.64 2.51 19.67
CA ALA A 525 8.61 2.09 18.68
C ALA A 525 8.00 1.94 17.29
N ALA A 526 8.71 2.44 16.29
CA ALA A 526 8.30 2.35 14.90
C ALA A 526 8.13 0.89 14.48
N ILE A 527 7.02 0.56 13.85
CA ILE A 527 6.83 -0.76 13.24
C ILE A 527 7.44 -0.70 11.84
N PRO A 528 8.43 -1.53 11.53
CA PRO A 528 8.96 -1.59 10.18
C PRO A 528 7.88 -1.96 9.19
N GLY A 529 7.56 -1.02 8.30
CA GLY A 529 6.83 -1.31 7.08
C GLY A 529 7.68 -2.26 6.26
N TRP A 530 7.21 -3.50 6.11
CA TRP A 530 7.77 -4.45 5.17
C TRP A 530 7.05 -4.29 3.85
N ASP A 531 7.80 -4.18 2.76
CA ASP A 531 7.34 -3.97 1.39
C ASP A 531 6.05 -4.77 1.11
N GLY A 532 4.95 -4.04 0.99
CA GLY A 532 3.61 -4.60 1.02
C GLY A 532 2.63 -3.55 1.51
N GLN A 533 2.58 -2.41 0.79
CA GLN A 533 1.50 -1.44 0.97
C GLN A 533 0.17 -2.19 0.88
N ILE A 534 -0.68 -2.02 1.89
CA ILE A 534 -2.06 -2.51 1.84
C ILE A 534 -2.68 -1.91 0.57
N LEU A 535 -3.32 -2.75 -0.24
CA LEU A 535 -3.95 -2.31 -1.49
C LEU A 535 -4.87 -1.11 -1.22
N PRO A 536 -4.77 0.00 -1.97
CA PRO A 536 -5.63 1.16 -1.73
C PRO A 536 -7.08 0.82 -2.07
N VAL A 537 -8.01 1.36 -1.29
CA VAL A 537 -9.44 1.38 -1.61
C VAL A 537 -9.63 2.40 -2.75
N PRO A 538 -10.18 1.98 -3.90
CA PRO A 538 -10.45 2.88 -5.01
C PRO A 538 -11.64 3.79 -4.69
N GLY A 539 -11.66 4.98 -5.30
CA GLY A 539 -12.74 5.96 -5.08
C GLY A 539 -14.13 5.42 -5.42
N THR A 540 -14.25 4.51 -6.39
CA THR A 540 -15.52 3.84 -6.74
C THR A 540 -16.08 3.02 -5.58
N LEU A 541 -15.23 2.29 -4.86
CA LEU A 541 -15.62 1.52 -3.68
C LEU A 541 -15.92 2.45 -2.51
N ALA A 542 -15.09 3.49 -2.31
CA ALA A 542 -15.31 4.45 -1.23
C ALA A 542 -16.66 5.18 -1.38
N VAL A 543 -17.00 5.61 -2.59
CA VAL A 543 -18.31 6.20 -2.93
C VAL A 543 -19.46 5.25 -2.61
N ARG A 544 -19.35 3.96 -2.98
CA ARG A 544 -20.37 2.96 -2.68
C ARG A 544 -20.60 2.80 -1.17
N VAL A 545 -19.54 2.82 -0.36
CA VAL A 545 -19.65 2.83 1.11
C VAL A 545 -20.37 4.09 1.62
N GLY A 546 -20.08 5.25 1.04
CA GLY A 546 -20.79 6.50 1.34
C GLY A 546 -22.27 6.46 0.98
N GLU A 547 -22.64 5.78 -0.11
CA GLU A 547 -24.04 5.55 -0.50
C GLU A 547 -24.77 4.66 0.51
N TYR A 548 -24.13 3.62 1.05
CA TYR A 548 -24.72 2.80 2.12
C TYR A 548 -24.96 3.62 3.38
N ARG A 549 -23.99 4.45 3.81
CA ARG A 549 -24.17 5.36 4.96
C ARG A 549 -25.36 6.29 4.76
N LYS A 550 -25.48 6.88 3.56
CA LYS A 550 -26.60 7.75 3.19
C LYS A 550 -27.95 7.03 3.28
N GLN A 551 -28.02 5.79 2.79
CA GLN A 551 -29.24 4.98 2.85
C GLN A 551 -29.62 4.61 4.30
N ILE A 552 -28.65 4.23 5.12
CA ILE A 552 -28.87 3.89 6.53
C ILE A 552 -29.33 5.13 7.32
N ASP A 553 -28.64 6.27 7.16
CA ASP A 553 -29.00 7.54 7.80
C ASP A 553 -30.44 7.94 7.49
N ARG A 554 -30.81 7.89 6.20
CA ARG A 554 -32.18 8.16 5.74
C ARG A 554 -33.21 7.20 6.36
N LEU A 555 -32.96 5.90 6.36
CA LEU A 555 -33.90 4.91 6.89
C LEU A 555 -34.04 4.98 8.41
N LEU A 556 -32.96 5.26 9.13
CA LEU A 556 -33.01 5.53 10.56
C LEU A 556 -33.81 6.80 10.86
N ASP A 557 -33.79 7.80 9.95
CA ASP A 557 -34.63 8.98 10.08
C ASP A 557 -36.11 8.69 9.81
N GLU A 558 -36.41 7.91 8.77
CA GLU A 558 -37.78 7.54 8.38
C GLU A 558 -38.46 6.63 9.42
N HIS A 559 -37.76 5.60 9.91
CA HIS A 559 -38.34 4.61 10.81
C HIS A 559 -38.24 4.97 12.31
N LYS A 560 -37.35 5.91 12.68
CA LYS A 560 -37.04 6.26 14.07
C LYS A 560 -36.67 5.05 14.96
N ALA A 561 -36.28 3.93 14.37
CA ALA A 561 -35.91 2.70 15.06
C ALA A 561 -34.91 1.90 14.21
N ARG A 562 -33.96 1.23 14.87
CA ARG A 562 -32.92 0.41 14.22
C ARG A 562 -33.42 -0.93 13.66
N ALA A 563 -34.40 -1.56 14.30
CA ALA A 563 -34.81 -2.94 13.97
C ALA A 563 -35.28 -3.13 12.51
N PRO A 564 -36.15 -2.26 11.94
CA PRO A 564 -36.55 -2.37 10.54
C PRO A 564 -35.38 -2.18 9.55
N VAL A 565 -34.42 -1.33 9.91
CA VAL A 565 -33.24 -1.05 9.09
C VAL A 565 -32.32 -2.28 9.07
N VAL A 566 -32.06 -2.89 10.23
CA VAL A 566 -31.29 -4.14 10.34
C VAL A 566 -31.98 -5.27 9.57
N GLU A 567 -33.28 -5.47 9.74
CA GLU A 567 -34.04 -6.51 9.03
C GLU A 567 -33.95 -6.37 7.50
N LYS A 568 -34.08 -5.14 7.00
CA LYS A 568 -33.94 -4.85 5.56
C LYS A 568 -32.56 -5.24 5.05
N PHE A 569 -31.50 -4.76 5.71
CA PHE A 569 -30.13 -4.98 5.25
C PHE A 569 -29.66 -6.43 5.43
N SER A 570 -30.09 -7.12 6.49
CA SER A 570 -29.81 -8.56 6.68
C SER A 570 -30.45 -9.47 5.62
N ARG A 571 -31.46 -8.99 4.86
CA ARG A 571 -32.05 -9.74 3.75
C ARG A 571 -31.31 -9.58 2.44
N ILE A 572 -30.68 -8.42 2.21
CA ILE A 572 -30.07 -8.08 0.91
C ILE A 572 -28.56 -8.24 0.92
N TRP A 573 -27.92 -8.03 2.06
CA TRP A 573 -26.48 -8.18 2.17
C TRP A 573 -26.10 -9.61 2.51
N PRO A 574 -25.02 -10.15 1.91
CA PRO A 574 -24.54 -11.49 2.21
C PRO A 574 -23.77 -11.54 3.54
N ALA A 575 -24.16 -10.73 4.53
CA ALA A 575 -23.50 -10.58 5.82
C ALA A 575 -24.34 -11.17 6.94
N ASP A 576 -23.70 -11.63 8.01
CA ASP A 576 -24.41 -12.10 9.19
C ASP A 576 -25.21 -10.97 9.88
N PRO A 577 -26.36 -11.29 10.52
CA PRO A 577 -27.20 -10.27 11.15
C PRO A 577 -26.52 -9.49 12.29
N TYR A 578 -25.54 -10.08 12.97
CA TYR A 578 -24.79 -9.37 14.02
C TYR A 578 -23.98 -8.24 13.40
N GLY A 579 -23.24 -8.51 12.32
CA GLY A 579 -22.44 -7.51 11.64
C GLY A 579 -23.26 -6.37 11.05
N VAL A 580 -24.40 -6.68 10.43
CA VAL A 580 -25.35 -5.66 9.94
C VAL A 580 -25.84 -4.77 11.09
N ARG A 581 -26.18 -5.37 12.24
CA ARG A 581 -26.60 -4.62 13.42
C ARG A 581 -25.50 -3.67 13.90
N ARG A 582 -24.24 -4.13 13.97
CA ARG A 582 -23.11 -3.29 14.41
C ARG A 582 -22.91 -2.06 13.52
N VAL A 583 -23.06 -2.19 12.20
CA VAL A 583 -23.00 -1.05 11.27
C VAL A 583 -24.11 -0.05 11.54
N VAL A 584 -25.35 -0.52 11.67
CA VAL A 584 -26.51 0.35 11.92
C VAL A 584 -26.38 1.04 13.28
N GLU A 585 -25.94 0.33 14.31
CA GLU A 585 -25.68 0.87 15.66
C GLU A 585 -24.59 1.96 15.66
N GLU A 586 -23.51 1.78 14.89
CA GLU A 586 -22.45 2.79 14.79
C GLU A 586 -22.97 4.09 14.16
N ILE A 587 -23.75 3.99 13.08
CA ILE A 587 -24.34 5.15 12.41
C ILE A 587 -25.40 5.80 13.31
N GLU A 588 -26.23 5.03 14.00
CA GLU A 588 -27.19 5.53 14.99
C GLU A 588 -26.49 6.28 16.13
N THR A 589 -25.41 5.71 16.68
CA THR A 589 -24.61 6.35 17.73
C THR A 589 -23.95 7.62 17.22
N HIS A 590 -23.51 7.65 15.94
CA HIS A 590 -22.98 8.86 15.32
C HIS A 590 -24.04 9.95 15.24
N ARG A 591 -25.25 9.62 14.75
CA ARG A 591 -26.38 10.55 14.70
C ARG A 591 -26.75 11.10 16.08
N ALA A 592 -26.65 10.27 17.13
CA ALA A 592 -26.95 10.67 18.50
C ALA A 592 -25.99 11.76 19.04
N THR A 593 -24.80 11.93 18.44
CA THR A 593 -23.90 13.05 18.76
C THR A 593 -24.40 14.41 18.24
N GLY A 594 -25.37 14.41 17.31
CA GLY A 594 -25.82 15.59 16.58
C GLY A 594 -24.95 15.93 15.35
N ALA A 595 -23.85 15.21 15.12
CA ALA A 595 -23.04 15.37 13.92
C ALA A 595 -23.78 14.86 12.67
N PRO A 596 -23.74 15.58 11.54
CA PRO A 596 -24.20 15.04 10.26
C PRO A 596 -23.44 13.76 9.91
N VAL A 597 -24.13 12.75 9.37
CA VAL A 597 -23.46 11.54 8.88
C VAL A 597 -22.72 11.88 7.59
N PRO A 598 -21.39 11.63 7.49
CA PRO A 598 -20.64 11.80 6.24
C PRO A 598 -21.10 10.77 5.21
N THR A 599 -21.22 11.20 3.95
CA THR A 599 -21.73 10.39 2.83
C THR A 599 -20.86 10.60 1.59
N ASN A 600 -21.19 9.95 0.48
CA ASN A 600 -20.47 10.12 -0.78
C ASN A 600 -20.54 11.55 -1.35
N ASP A 601 -21.51 12.34 -0.91
CA ASP A 601 -21.76 13.72 -1.33
C ASP A 601 -21.72 14.74 -0.17
N ARG A 602 -21.31 14.30 1.03
CA ARG A 602 -21.13 15.16 2.21
C ARG A 602 -19.78 14.92 2.88
N VAL A 603 -18.93 15.95 2.85
CA VAL A 603 -17.70 16.03 3.64
C VAL A 603 -18.05 16.58 5.03
N LEU A 604 -17.62 15.90 6.08
CA LEU A 604 -17.74 16.39 7.46
C LEU A 604 -16.36 16.78 7.98
N ILE A 605 -16.20 18.02 8.43
CA ILE A 605 -15.00 18.52 9.10
C ILE A 605 -15.31 18.56 10.60
N GLU A 606 -14.69 17.67 11.35
CA GLU A 606 -14.84 17.54 12.79
C GLU A 606 -13.63 18.13 13.51
N GLY A 607 -13.84 19.08 14.41
CA GLY A 607 -12.83 19.53 15.38
C GLY A 607 -12.98 18.80 16.71
N PHE A 608 -11.89 18.26 17.24
CA PHE A 608 -11.83 17.63 18.56
C PHE A 608 -10.47 17.89 19.23
N ASP A 609 -10.45 18.61 20.35
CA ASP A 609 -9.21 19.00 21.04
C ASP A 609 -8.24 19.66 20.03
N ARG A 610 -7.02 19.17 19.87
CA ARG A 610 -6.07 19.65 18.84
C ARG A 610 -6.18 18.94 17.48
N TYR A 611 -7.21 18.13 17.26
CA TYR A 611 -7.35 17.31 16.06
C TYR A 611 -8.46 17.82 15.15
N ILE A 612 -8.16 17.89 13.85
CA ILE A 612 -9.18 18.08 12.81
C ILE A 612 -9.31 16.76 12.05
N ILE A 613 -10.51 16.19 12.01
CA ILE A 613 -10.84 14.99 11.25
C ILE A 613 -11.75 15.39 10.08
N ILE A 614 -11.25 15.19 8.85
CA ILE A 614 -12.04 15.39 7.64
C ILE A 614 -12.56 14.04 7.19
N HIS A 615 -13.85 13.78 7.34
CA HIS A 615 -14.51 12.56 6.87
C HIS A 615 -14.97 12.72 5.42
N THR A 616 -14.56 11.79 4.57
CA THR A 616 -14.75 11.77 3.11
C THR A 616 -15.07 10.34 2.62
N HIS A 617 -15.28 10.18 1.32
CA HIS A 617 -15.49 8.88 0.66
C HIS A 617 -14.75 8.84 -0.68
N PHE A 618 -13.49 9.28 -0.68
CA PHE A 618 -12.69 9.46 -1.89
C PHE A 618 -11.69 8.32 -2.16
N GLY A 619 -11.46 7.43 -1.19
CA GLY A 619 -10.44 6.39 -1.28
C GLY A 619 -9.05 6.89 -0.89
N ASP A 620 -8.10 5.96 -0.74
CA ASP A 620 -6.79 6.26 -0.14
C ASP A 620 -5.98 7.28 -0.92
N VAL A 621 -5.84 7.10 -2.24
CA VAL A 621 -4.95 7.93 -3.09
C VAL A 621 -5.44 9.37 -3.15
N LEU A 622 -6.75 9.57 -3.30
CA LEU A 622 -7.33 10.90 -3.39
C LEU A 622 -7.35 11.60 -2.03
N ASN A 623 -7.61 10.89 -0.92
CA ASN A 623 -7.50 11.45 0.43
C ASN A 623 -6.06 11.86 0.77
N PHE A 624 -5.09 11.02 0.44
CA PHE A 624 -3.68 11.35 0.59
C PHE A 624 -3.31 12.62 -0.17
N THR A 625 -3.68 12.70 -1.45
CA THR A 625 -3.37 13.86 -2.29
C THR A 625 -4.06 15.13 -1.78
N LEU A 626 -5.32 15.01 -1.38
CA LEU A 626 -6.06 16.12 -0.76
C LEU A 626 -5.39 16.57 0.53
N GLY A 627 -4.94 15.62 1.34
CA GLY A 627 -4.27 15.88 2.62
C GLY A 627 -3.01 16.73 2.47
N GLU A 628 -2.20 16.39 1.47
CA GLU A 628 -0.97 17.10 1.12
C GLU A 628 -1.22 18.47 0.53
N VAL A 629 -2.24 18.60 -0.34
CA VAL A 629 -2.62 19.91 -0.90
C VAL A 629 -3.10 20.84 0.20
N ILE A 630 -3.90 20.35 1.15
CA ILE A 630 -4.37 21.14 2.30
C ILE A 630 -3.21 21.53 3.22
N GLU A 631 -2.28 20.62 3.50
CA GLU A 631 -1.09 20.93 4.30
C GLU A 631 -0.24 22.02 3.63
N GLU A 632 0.00 21.93 2.32
CA GLU A 632 0.74 22.96 1.57
C GLU A 632 0.02 24.32 1.60
N LEU A 633 -1.32 24.34 1.59
CA LEU A 633 -2.12 25.56 1.77
C LEU A 633 -1.98 26.15 3.19
N PHE A 634 -1.89 25.31 4.21
CA PHE A 634 -1.71 25.73 5.61
C PHE A 634 -0.26 26.09 5.98
N ARG A 635 0.72 25.71 5.17
CA ARG A 635 2.16 25.83 5.45
C ARG A 635 2.60 27.21 5.94
N ARG A 636 2.10 28.30 5.36
CA ARG A 636 2.49 29.68 5.76
C ARG A 636 2.06 30.03 7.19
N GLN A 637 1.05 29.35 7.71
CA GLN A 637 0.47 29.59 9.03
C GLN A 637 1.07 28.68 10.11
N GLY A 638 1.80 27.62 9.73
CA GLY A 638 2.39 26.67 10.68
C GLY A 638 1.36 25.95 11.54
N LEU A 639 0.15 25.73 11.02
CA LEU A 639 -0.98 25.19 11.76
C LEU A 639 -0.92 23.68 11.95
N VAL A 640 -0.33 22.95 11.00
CA VAL A 640 -0.27 21.49 11.02
C VAL A 640 1.04 21.03 11.65
N ARG A 641 0.95 20.22 12.70
CA ARG A 641 2.11 19.55 13.30
C ARG A 641 2.42 18.25 12.57
N MET A 642 1.41 17.39 12.44
CA MET A 642 1.46 16.06 11.84
C MET A 642 0.11 15.79 11.18
N TRP A 643 0.07 14.89 10.21
CA TRP A 643 -1.20 14.45 9.63
C TRP A 643 -1.13 13.00 9.14
N TRP A 644 -2.29 12.37 9.03
CA TRP A 644 -2.48 10.99 8.59
C TRP A 644 -3.73 10.88 7.73
N TRP A 645 -3.92 9.76 7.05
CA TRP A 645 -5.13 9.48 6.29
C TRP A 645 -5.49 8.00 6.31
N ASP A 646 -6.73 7.74 5.95
CA ASP A 646 -7.21 6.43 5.51
C ASP A 646 -8.15 6.62 4.30
N SER A 647 -8.82 5.55 3.88
CA SER A 647 -9.73 5.52 2.74
C SER A 647 -10.95 6.46 2.87
N TYR A 648 -11.29 6.88 4.09
CA TYR A 648 -12.48 7.65 4.45
C TYR A 648 -12.19 8.91 5.23
N ARG A 649 -10.94 9.16 5.65
CA ARG A 649 -10.59 10.26 6.55
C ARG A 649 -9.22 10.83 6.29
N ILE A 650 -9.08 12.10 6.68
CA ILE A 650 -7.80 12.79 6.84
C ILE A 650 -7.77 13.34 8.27
N LEU A 651 -6.72 13.05 9.02
CA LEU A 651 -6.52 13.47 10.41
C LEU A 651 -5.36 14.45 10.47
N TYR A 652 -5.62 15.67 10.92
CA TYR A 652 -4.58 16.66 11.23
C TYR A 652 -4.42 16.80 12.74
N GLU A 653 -3.19 16.74 13.23
CA GLU A 653 -2.80 17.25 14.54
C GLU A 653 -2.37 18.71 14.38
N MET A 654 -3.11 19.62 15.01
CA MET A 654 -2.90 21.06 14.92
C MET A 654 -1.92 21.55 15.99
N THR A 655 -1.28 22.69 15.74
CA THR A 655 -0.42 23.39 16.71
C THR A 655 -1.22 24.20 17.76
N ALA A 656 -2.52 24.40 17.53
CA ALA A 656 -3.48 25.06 18.41
C ALA A 656 -4.67 24.16 18.74
N ASP A 657 -5.41 24.46 19.82
CA ASP A 657 -6.69 23.80 20.13
C ASP A 657 -7.71 24.20 19.04
N THR A 658 -8.44 23.24 18.50
CA THR A 658 -9.48 23.49 17.48
C THR A 658 -10.63 24.31 18.03
N ALA A 659 -10.80 24.38 19.36
CA ALA A 659 -11.69 25.33 20.01
C ALA A 659 -11.37 26.79 19.62
N ASP A 660 -10.10 27.11 19.43
CA ASP A 660 -9.60 28.46 19.14
C ASP A 660 -9.54 28.78 17.64
N LEU A 661 -9.81 27.80 16.77
CA LEU A 661 -9.78 27.95 15.31
C LEU A 661 -11.18 28.19 14.75
N ASP A 662 -11.34 29.10 13.79
CA ASP A 662 -12.57 29.19 12.98
C ASP A 662 -12.48 28.19 11.82
N LEU A 663 -13.05 27.00 12.02
CA LEU A 663 -13.01 25.91 11.04
C LEU A 663 -13.74 26.28 9.73
N GLU A 664 -14.82 27.07 9.80
CA GLU A 664 -15.57 27.46 8.61
C GLU A 664 -14.75 28.44 7.76
N ASP A 665 -14.16 29.46 8.39
CA ASP A 665 -13.28 30.40 7.69
C ASP A 665 -12.07 29.67 7.08
N LEU A 666 -11.43 28.82 7.88
CA LEU A 666 -10.24 28.06 7.50
C LEU A 666 -10.52 27.21 6.25
N PHE A 667 -11.59 26.42 6.23
CA PHE A 667 -11.83 25.50 5.13
C PHE A 667 -12.62 26.10 3.97
N LEU A 668 -13.66 26.91 4.22
CA LEU A 668 -14.48 27.45 3.13
C LEU A 668 -13.76 28.59 2.40
N LYS A 669 -12.99 29.43 3.09
CA LYS A 669 -12.29 30.55 2.44
C LYS A 669 -10.85 30.21 2.08
N GLN A 670 -10.09 29.62 3.00
CA GLN A 670 -8.65 29.46 2.84
C GLN A 670 -8.23 28.13 2.20
N VAL A 671 -9.10 27.12 2.22
CA VAL A 671 -8.88 25.84 1.52
C VAL A 671 -9.73 25.77 0.25
N PHE A 672 -11.02 25.49 0.35
CA PHE A 672 -11.88 25.25 -0.80
C PHE A 672 -12.25 26.53 -1.58
N GLY A 673 -12.07 27.70 -0.95
CA GLY A 673 -12.32 29.01 -1.54
C GLY A 673 -11.18 29.56 -2.40
N VAL A 674 -10.01 28.91 -2.44
CA VAL A 674 -8.85 29.43 -3.20
C VAL A 674 -9.06 29.34 -4.71
N ASP A 675 -8.58 30.32 -5.46
CA ASP A 675 -8.69 30.33 -6.93
C ASP A 675 -7.81 29.26 -7.60
N GLU A 676 -8.14 28.92 -8.85
CA GLU A 676 -7.43 27.89 -9.63
C GLU A 676 -5.91 28.09 -9.70
N PRO A 677 -5.36 29.32 -9.84
CA PRO A 677 -3.91 29.52 -9.83
C PRO A 677 -3.27 29.19 -8.48
N VAL A 678 -3.97 29.44 -7.36
CA VAL A 678 -3.48 29.13 -6.01
C VAL A 678 -3.50 27.62 -5.80
N LEU A 679 -4.59 26.94 -6.19
CA LEU A 679 -4.69 25.48 -6.14
C LEU A 679 -3.62 24.82 -7.02
N GLY A 680 -3.44 25.29 -8.25
CA GLY A 680 -2.38 24.81 -9.14
C GLY A 680 -0.98 25.01 -8.55
N GLY A 681 -0.74 26.16 -7.90
CA GLY A 681 0.48 26.45 -7.16
C GLY A 681 0.71 25.53 -5.95
N ALA A 682 -0.35 25.15 -5.23
CA ALA A 682 -0.28 24.20 -4.12
C ALA A 682 0.04 22.78 -4.63
N CYS A 683 -0.67 22.29 -5.66
CA CYS A 683 -0.37 21.00 -6.30
C CYS A 683 1.08 20.94 -6.81
N HIS A 684 1.57 22.02 -7.41
CA HIS A 684 2.97 22.14 -7.81
C HIS A 684 3.91 22.15 -6.58
N GLY A 685 3.55 22.86 -5.51
CA GLY A 685 4.28 22.85 -4.24
C GLY A 685 4.47 21.45 -3.67
N VAL A 686 3.40 20.66 -3.63
CA VAL A 686 3.41 19.27 -3.17
C VAL A 686 4.43 18.43 -3.94
N LEU A 687 4.40 18.49 -5.27
CA LEU A 687 5.28 17.70 -6.15
C LEU A 687 6.77 18.05 -6.01
N HIS A 688 7.07 19.32 -5.74
CA HIS A 688 8.45 19.83 -5.82
C HIS A 688 9.09 20.16 -4.47
N ARG A 689 8.32 20.27 -3.38
CA ARG A 689 8.81 20.73 -2.07
C ARG A 689 8.51 19.79 -0.90
N HIS A 690 7.32 19.21 -0.84
CA HIS A 690 6.89 18.42 0.32
C HIS A 690 7.24 16.94 0.19
N PHE A 691 7.19 16.40 -1.03
CA PHE A 691 7.32 14.96 -1.21
C PHE A 691 8.76 14.44 -1.35
N PRO A 692 9.22 13.58 -0.42
CA PRO A 692 10.51 12.93 -0.49
C PRO A 692 10.44 11.76 -1.48
N TRP A 693 10.45 12.06 -2.79
CA TRP A 693 10.60 11.04 -3.82
C TRP A 693 12.05 10.53 -3.91
N GLU A 694 12.91 10.69 -2.89
CA GLU A 694 14.32 10.28 -3.02
C GLU A 694 14.46 8.78 -3.24
N LEU A 695 13.58 7.95 -2.66
CA LEU A 695 13.55 6.52 -2.94
C LEU A 695 13.20 6.24 -4.40
N GLN A 696 12.11 6.85 -4.90
CA GLN A 696 11.66 6.69 -6.28
C GLN A 696 12.71 7.21 -7.25
N MET A 697 13.26 8.39 -6.96
CA MET A 697 14.34 9.01 -7.75
C MET A 697 15.60 8.17 -7.73
N LYS A 698 15.97 7.55 -6.59
CA LYS A 698 17.07 6.59 -6.53
C LYS A 698 16.78 5.41 -7.45
N GLN A 699 15.60 4.79 -7.35
CA GLN A 699 15.22 3.64 -8.18
C GLN A 699 15.16 4.00 -9.66
N ILE A 700 14.69 5.19 -10.02
CA ILE A 700 14.66 5.71 -11.39
C ILE A 700 16.07 5.99 -11.88
N ALA A 701 16.92 6.63 -11.07
CA ALA A 701 18.32 6.86 -11.41
C ALA A 701 19.09 5.55 -11.60
N GLU A 702 18.79 4.52 -10.81
CA GLU A 702 19.28 3.16 -11.01
C GLU A 702 18.79 2.58 -12.34
N ARG A 703 17.51 2.74 -12.71
CA ARG A 703 16.93 2.31 -14.01
C ARG A 703 17.54 3.04 -15.21
N PHE A 704 17.86 4.33 -15.08
CA PHE A 704 18.63 5.11 -16.06
C PHE A 704 20.14 4.79 -16.06
N GLY A 705 20.62 3.95 -15.14
CA GLY A 705 22.04 3.61 -14.99
C GLY A 705 22.91 4.75 -14.45
N ALA A 706 22.31 5.87 -14.04
CA ALA A 706 23.01 6.98 -13.42
C ALA A 706 23.52 6.64 -12.01
N LEU A 707 22.89 5.65 -11.38
CA LEU A 707 23.36 4.99 -10.17
C LEU A 707 23.51 3.49 -10.45
N SER A 708 24.50 2.87 -9.80
CA SER A 708 24.62 1.40 -9.80
C SER A 708 23.45 0.81 -9.01
N ARG A 709 22.85 -0.26 -9.53
CA ARG A 709 21.78 -1.00 -8.87
C ARG A 709 22.16 -1.45 -7.45
N GLY A 710 21.25 -1.25 -6.49
CA GLY A 710 21.44 -1.65 -5.09
C GLY A 710 22.46 -0.78 -4.33
N ARG A 711 22.79 0.42 -4.84
CA ARG A 711 23.73 1.34 -4.20
C ARG A 711 23.18 1.79 -2.86
N LEU A 712 23.98 1.68 -1.80
CA LEU A 712 23.62 2.21 -0.48
C LEU A 712 23.68 3.74 -0.51
N MET A 713 22.57 4.33 -0.10
CA MET A 713 22.43 5.77 0.11
C MET A 713 21.55 5.96 1.34
N TYR A 714 21.91 6.87 2.25
CA TYR A 714 21.12 7.17 3.43
C TYR A 714 21.38 8.63 3.86
N GLY A 715 20.47 9.21 4.63
CA GLY A 715 20.62 10.56 5.17
C GLY A 715 20.86 11.63 4.10
N GLY A 716 21.91 12.43 4.26
CA GLY A 716 22.23 13.57 3.39
C GLY A 716 22.42 13.20 1.91
N ALA A 717 22.99 12.03 1.62
CA ALA A 717 23.23 11.57 0.25
C ALA A 717 21.93 11.38 -0.55
N MET A 718 20.84 11.00 0.11
CA MET A 718 19.52 10.90 -0.53
C MET A 718 18.97 12.28 -0.89
N LYS A 719 19.10 13.26 0.01
CA LYS A 719 18.61 14.64 -0.21
C LYS A 719 19.31 15.33 -1.38
N GLU A 720 20.55 14.97 -1.67
CA GLU A 720 21.29 15.50 -2.82
C GLU A 720 20.74 15.04 -4.18
N LEU A 721 19.97 13.94 -4.25
CA LEU A 721 19.45 13.41 -5.51
C LEU A 721 18.56 14.42 -6.23
N GLN A 722 17.68 15.10 -5.48
CA GLN A 722 16.77 16.10 -6.03
C GLN A 722 17.55 17.24 -6.70
N VAL A 723 18.59 17.73 -6.05
CA VAL A 723 19.45 18.80 -6.58
C VAL A 723 20.24 18.32 -7.78
N ARG A 724 20.81 17.11 -7.69
CA ARG A 724 21.66 16.52 -8.72
C ARG A 724 20.89 16.23 -10.02
N PHE A 725 19.64 15.81 -9.92
CA PHE A 725 18.86 15.35 -11.08
C PHE A 725 17.80 16.34 -11.57
N ARG A 726 17.60 17.49 -10.91
CA ARG A 726 16.54 18.48 -11.18
C ARG A 726 16.25 18.81 -12.65
N LEU A 727 17.26 18.82 -13.52
CA LEU A 727 17.15 19.19 -14.94
C LEU A 727 17.40 18.00 -15.88
N THR A 728 17.13 16.79 -15.41
CA THR A 728 17.38 15.55 -16.15
C THR A 728 16.08 14.75 -16.30
N PRO A 729 15.99 13.86 -17.30
CA PRO A 729 14.85 12.94 -17.44
C PRO A 729 14.54 12.10 -16.20
N ILE A 730 15.53 11.86 -15.32
CA ILE A 730 15.32 11.17 -14.03
C ILE A 730 14.33 11.94 -13.16
N TYR A 731 14.44 13.26 -13.11
CA TYR A 731 13.54 14.10 -12.33
C TYR A 731 12.14 14.13 -12.92
N ASP A 732 12.03 14.32 -14.24
CA ASP A 732 10.73 14.33 -14.91
C ASP A 732 10.01 12.99 -14.74
N GLU A 733 10.74 11.87 -14.89
CA GLU A 733 10.21 10.53 -14.66
C GLU A 733 9.79 10.32 -13.20
N THR A 734 10.54 10.87 -12.24
CA THR A 734 10.18 10.81 -10.81
C THR A 734 8.83 11.47 -10.56
N ILE A 735 8.63 12.66 -11.12
CA ILE A 735 7.36 13.38 -10.98
C ILE A 735 6.22 12.64 -11.70
N ARG A 736 6.47 12.17 -12.92
CA ARG A 736 5.47 11.42 -13.70
C ARG A 736 5.04 10.13 -13.00
N GLU A 737 6.00 9.33 -12.53
CA GLU A 737 5.76 8.08 -11.82
C GLU A 737 4.98 8.31 -10.52
N ALA A 738 5.38 9.32 -9.74
CA ALA A 738 4.67 9.72 -8.54
C ALA A 738 3.20 10.11 -8.81
N GLN A 739 2.95 10.87 -9.88
CA GLN A 739 1.60 11.25 -10.28
C GLN A 739 0.75 10.07 -10.75
N VAL A 740 1.37 9.01 -11.27
CA VAL A 740 0.64 7.82 -11.74
C VAL A 740 0.36 6.85 -10.59
N GLU A 741 1.33 6.61 -9.72
CA GLU A 741 1.25 5.56 -8.71
C GLU A 741 0.72 6.04 -7.36
N ARG A 742 0.86 7.32 -7.02
CA ARG A 742 0.74 7.79 -5.63
C ARG A 742 -0.09 9.05 -5.42
N ALA A 743 -0.51 9.76 -6.47
CA ALA A 743 -1.28 10.98 -6.33
C ALA A 743 -2.39 11.13 -7.38
N ASP A 744 -3.48 11.80 -7.03
CA ASP A 744 -4.59 12.14 -7.93
C ASP A 744 -4.94 13.63 -7.85
N PHE A 745 -4.07 14.47 -8.43
CA PHE A 745 -4.27 15.93 -8.43
C PHE A 745 -5.49 16.37 -9.25
N GLU A 746 -5.83 15.65 -10.31
CA GLU A 746 -7.01 15.94 -11.12
C GLU A 746 -8.29 15.61 -10.34
N GLY A 747 -8.27 14.54 -9.55
CA GLY A 747 -9.30 14.26 -8.53
C GLY A 747 -9.45 15.42 -7.55
N VAL A 748 -8.36 15.92 -6.96
CA VAL A 748 -8.41 17.05 -6.02
C VAL A 748 -9.03 18.30 -6.67
N LYS A 749 -8.63 18.65 -7.89
CA LYS A 749 -9.25 19.78 -8.63
C LYS A 749 -10.75 19.58 -8.84
N LYS A 750 -11.19 18.35 -9.15
CA LYS A 750 -12.62 18.04 -9.27
C LYS A 750 -13.36 18.19 -7.95
N ILE A 751 -12.78 17.77 -6.83
CA ILE A 751 -13.36 17.96 -5.47
C ILE A 751 -13.54 19.45 -5.18
N PHE A 752 -12.51 20.27 -5.40
CA PHE A 752 -12.59 21.72 -5.19
C PHE A 752 -13.67 22.36 -6.07
N LYS A 753 -13.75 21.94 -7.34
CA LYS A 753 -14.79 22.38 -8.26
C LYS A 753 -16.19 21.98 -7.78
N GLN A 754 -16.39 20.74 -7.37
CA GLN A 754 -17.68 20.24 -6.87
C GLN A 754 -18.16 20.98 -5.62
N ILE A 755 -17.25 21.32 -4.70
CA ILE A 755 -17.57 22.11 -3.50
C ILE A 755 -17.97 23.54 -3.90
N LYS A 756 -17.22 24.19 -4.80
CA LYS A 756 -17.54 25.54 -5.29
C LYS A 756 -18.88 25.60 -6.04
N GLU A 757 -19.19 24.58 -6.82
CA GLU A 757 -20.46 24.45 -7.56
C GLU A 757 -21.62 23.94 -6.70
N GLN A 758 -21.41 23.72 -5.38
CA GLN A 758 -22.41 23.19 -4.44
C GLN A 758 -22.95 21.80 -4.80
N ASN A 759 -22.20 21.03 -5.60
CA ASN A 759 -22.50 19.63 -5.92
C ASN A 759 -22.04 18.66 -4.81
N MET A 760 -21.24 19.15 -3.86
CA MET A 760 -20.80 18.41 -2.68
C MET A 760 -20.89 19.29 -1.44
N GLU A 761 -21.56 18.78 -0.43
CA GLU A 761 -21.86 19.49 0.81
C GLU A 761 -20.65 19.43 1.76
N VAL A 762 -20.27 20.56 2.35
CA VAL A 762 -19.26 20.61 3.43
C VAL A 762 -19.96 21.00 4.72
N ARG A 763 -19.89 20.14 5.74
CA ARG A 763 -20.46 20.37 7.06
C ARG A 763 -19.38 20.43 8.12
N PHE A 764 -19.62 21.20 9.16
CA PHE A 764 -18.70 21.39 10.29
C PHE A 764 -19.34 20.87 11.56
N PHE A 765 -18.55 20.21 12.39
CA PHE A 765 -18.98 19.74 13.71
C PHE A 765 -17.84 19.90 14.71
N ARG A 766 -18.18 20.21 15.96
CA ARG A 766 -17.19 20.27 17.05
C ARG A 766 -17.57 19.28 18.12
N SER A 767 -16.72 18.27 18.28
CA SER A 767 -16.82 17.27 19.33
C SER A 767 -16.36 17.87 20.65
N ARG A 768 -17.24 17.85 21.66
CA ARG A 768 -16.95 18.43 22.99
C ARG A 768 -16.21 17.45 23.88
N ASP A 769 -16.82 16.30 24.16
CA ASP A 769 -16.36 15.38 25.19
C ASP A 769 -15.59 14.20 24.60
N LYS A 770 -16.09 13.69 23.47
CA LYS A 770 -15.56 12.53 22.77
C LYS A 770 -15.67 12.76 21.26
N PRO A 771 -14.74 12.22 20.45
CA PRO A 771 -14.88 12.19 19.00
C PRO A 771 -16.17 11.49 18.57
N THR A 772 -16.63 11.76 17.36
CA THR A 772 -17.72 10.99 16.78
C THR A 772 -17.33 9.51 16.64
N PRO A 773 -18.29 8.56 16.71
CA PRO A 773 -18.02 7.13 16.55
C PRO A 773 -17.21 6.80 15.29
N LEU A 774 -17.51 7.49 14.19
CA LEU A 774 -16.79 7.31 12.94
C LEU A 774 -15.34 7.81 13.04
N ALA A 775 -15.02 8.85 13.82
CA ALA A 775 -13.66 9.37 13.93
C ALA A 775 -12.69 8.36 14.58
N TYR A 776 -13.21 7.42 15.38
CA TYR A 776 -12.36 6.46 16.07
C TYR A 776 -11.56 5.54 15.15
N HIS A 777 -12.05 5.22 13.94
CA HIS A 777 -11.34 4.35 13.00
C HIS A 777 -9.94 4.87 12.64
N ILE A 778 -9.79 6.18 12.43
CA ILE A 778 -8.48 6.79 12.15
C ILE A 778 -7.70 7.12 13.43
N LEU A 779 -8.40 7.53 14.49
CA LEU A 779 -7.76 7.90 15.76
C LEU A 779 -7.09 6.70 16.44
N TYR A 780 -7.74 5.54 16.51
CA TYR A 780 -7.14 4.33 17.10
C TYR A 780 -5.86 3.88 16.41
N ARG A 781 -5.68 4.22 15.13
CA ARG A 781 -4.54 3.81 14.33
C ARG A 781 -3.31 4.70 14.55
N HIS A 782 -3.52 5.98 14.84
CA HIS A 782 -2.46 7.00 14.77
C HIS A 782 -2.30 7.83 16.04
N VAL A 783 -3.23 7.71 17.00
CA VAL A 783 -3.23 8.50 18.22
C VAL A 783 -3.10 7.55 19.41
N ASP A 784 -1.94 7.56 20.06
CA ASP A 784 -1.63 6.78 21.26
C ASP A 784 -2.41 7.31 22.47
N ILE A 785 -3.69 6.94 22.57
CA ILE A 785 -4.48 7.18 23.77
C ILE A 785 -5.35 5.95 24.10
N PRO A 786 -4.79 4.89 24.72
CA PRO A 786 -5.56 3.71 25.11
C PRO A 786 -6.66 4.01 26.14
N GLU A 787 -6.48 5.01 27.00
CA GLU A 787 -7.37 5.22 28.16
C GLU A 787 -8.62 6.07 27.88
N LEU A 788 -8.64 6.85 26.80
CA LEU A 788 -9.83 7.65 26.40
C LEU A 788 -10.80 6.86 25.53
N ILE A 789 -10.38 5.67 25.08
CA ILE A 789 -11.02 4.98 23.96
C ILE A 789 -11.25 3.47 24.23
N ALA A 790 -10.87 2.94 25.40
CA ALA A 790 -11.19 1.56 25.78
C ALA A 790 -12.58 1.45 26.47
N PRO A 791 -13.35 0.37 26.23
CA PRO A 791 -14.45 -0.03 27.11
C PRO A 791 -13.95 -0.28 28.55
N GLU A 792 -14.81 -0.12 29.54
CA GLU A 792 -14.49 -0.10 31.00
C GLU A 792 -13.74 -1.33 31.55
N ASN A 793 -13.57 -2.42 30.79
CA ASN A 793 -12.99 -3.68 31.27
C ASN A 793 -11.45 -3.84 31.10
N PHE A 794 -10.69 -2.78 30.78
CA PHE A 794 -9.24 -2.86 30.50
C PHE A 794 -8.31 -2.25 31.56
N ALA A 795 -8.71 -2.19 32.84
CA ALA A 795 -8.03 -1.37 33.85
C ALA A 795 -6.60 -1.80 34.24
N ALA A 796 -6.23 -3.08 34.19
CA ALA A 796 -4.94 -3.54 34.73
C ALA A 796 -3.74 -3.33 33.78
N ASP A 797 -3.92 -3.57 32.48
CA ASP A 797 -2.87 -3.40 31.45
C ASP A 797 -2.66 -1.90 31.11
N ASN A 798 -3.70 -1.08 31.31
CA ASN A 798 -3.65 0.37 31.08
C ASN A 798 -2.76 1.11 32.09
N MET A 799 -2.64 0.63 33.34
CA MET A 799 -1.81 1.31 34.35
C MET A 799 -0.31 1.20 34.07
N ALA A 800 0.15 0.01 33.64
CA ALA A 800 1.53 -0.20 33.23
C ALA A 800 1.87 0.63 31.97
N ARG A 801 0.93 0.68 31.01
CA ARG A 801 1.07 1.50 29.79
C ARG A 801 1.05 3.00 30.08
N LEU A 802 0.17 3.47 30.96
CA LEU A 802 0.12 4.87 31.42
C LEU A 802 1.43 5.30 32.05
N ARG A 803 1.97 4.45 32.93
CA ARG A 803 3.25 4.69 33.61
C ARG A 803 4.39 4.80 32.59
N ILE A 804 4.54 3.81 31.72
CA ILE A 804 5.58 3.80 30.67
C ILE A 804 5.40 5.01 29.73
N SER A 805 4.17 5.35 29.35
CA SER A 805 3.85 6.51 28.51
C SER A 805 4.23 7.83 29.17
N ILE A 806 3.95 8.02 30.46
CA ILE A 806 4.29 9.25 31.16
C ILE A 806 5.80 9.35 31.36
N GLU A 807 6.44 8.28 31.84
CA GLU A 807 7.88 8.28 32.12
C GLU A 807 8.71 8.41 30.83
N GLY A 808 8.24 7.89 29.69
CA GLY A 808 8.90 8.01 28.39
C GLY A 808 8.73 9.37 27.70
N ARG A 809 7.92 10.30 28.23
CA ARG A 809 7.70 11.62 27.59
C ARG A 809 8.93 12.51 27.72
N ALA A 810 9.26 13.16 26.61
CA ALA A 810 10.15 14.31 26.56
C ALA A 810 9.38 15.58 26.98
N ILE A 811 10.01 16.41 27.81
CA ILE A 811 9.44 17.66 28.33
C ILE A 811 10.46 18.79 28.30
N ASP A 812 9.97 20.02 28.28
CA ASP A 812 10.83 21.19 28.47
C ASP A 812 10.73 21.71 29.91
N LEU A 813 11.87 22.03 30.50
CA LEU A 813 11.98 22.61 31.85
C LEU A 813 12.50 24.05 31.77
N LEU A 814 11.66 25.01 32.14
CA LEU A 814 12.01 26.42 32.22
C LEU A 814 12.50 26.79 33.62
N CYS A 815 13.74 27.27 33.72
CA CYS A 815 14.26 27.81 34.97
C CYS A 815 13.80 29.25 35.16
N PHE A 816 13.03 29.51 36.22
CA PHE A 816 12.57 30.87 36.53
C PHE A 816 13.69 31.77 37.08
N GLU A 817 14.78 31.20 37.60
CA GLU A 817 15.89 31.94 38.20
C GLU A 817 16.86 32.51 37.16
N CYS A 818 17.28 31.72 36.17
CA CYS A 818 18.22 32.16 35.14
C CYS A 818 17.61 32.27 33.73
N GLY A 819 16.34 31.88 33.56
CA GLY A 819 15.63 31.93 32.29
C GLY A 819 16.04 30.85 31.27
N SER A 820 16.88 29.88 31.66
CA SER A 820 17.27 28.79 30.76
C SER A 820 16.10 27.84 30.51
N LEU A 821 15.82 27.56 29.24
CA LEU A 821 14.93 26.50 28.82
C LEU A 821 15.77 25.28 28.44
N ALA A 822 15.58 24.17 29.14
CA ALA A 822 16.16 22.89 28.75
C ALA A 822 15.07 22.07 28.05
N THR A 823 15.32 21.66 26.81
CA THR A 823 14.33 21.02 25.94
C THR A 823 14.56 19.52 25.81
N ASP A 824 13.51 18.78 25.45
CA ASP A 824 13.54 17.34 25.15
C ASP A 824 14.11 16.46 26.29
N ILE A 825 13.80 16.80 27.55
CA ILE A 825 14.23 16.00 28.70
C ILE A 825 13.24 14.87 28.94
N THR A 826 13.69 13.62 28.89
CA THR A 826 12.86 12.45 29.25
C THR A 826 12.54 12.45 30.74
N ILE A 827 11.26 12.28 31.11
CA ILE A 827 10.83 12.24 32.51
C ILE A 827 11.52 11.09 33.26
N ALA A 828 11.71 9.93 32.64
CA ALA A 828 12.40 8.79 33.22
C ALA A 828 13.81 9.15 33.73
N ASP A 829 14.54 9.98 32.98
CA ASP A 829 15.93 10.37 33.25
C ASP A 829 16.05 11.47 34.32
N LEU A 830 14.95 12.08 34.75
CA LEU A 830 14.98 13.11 35.78
C LEU A 830 15.34 12.54 37.16
N PRO A 831 16.22 13.20 37.92
CA PRO A 831 16.46 12.84 39.31
C PRO A 831 15.21 13.15 40.15
N ALA A 832 15.08 12.49 41.31
CA ALA A 832 13.94 12.68 42.21
C ALA A 832 13.71 14.16 42.60
N ASN A 833 14.79 14.94 42.68
CA ASN A 833 14.76 16.39 42.94
C ASN A 833 15.53 17.13 41.83
N PRO A 834 14.86 17.53 40.73
CA PRO A 834 15.53 18.18 39.61
C PRO A 834 16.00 19.61 39.94
N SER A 835 17.15 20.00 39.39
CA SER A 835 17.74 21.33 39.53
C SER A 835 18.31 21.84 38.22
N CYS A 836 18.27 23.15 38.01
CA CYS A 836 18.78 23.78 36.80
C CYS A 836 20.29 23.49 36.63
N PRO A 837 20.74 22.95 35.48
CA PRO A 837 22.16 22.67 35.25
C PRO A 837 23.02 23.95 35.15
N LYS A 838 22.40 25.11 34.91
CA LYS A 838 23.10 26.39 34.73
C LYS A 838 23.27 27.19 36.03
N CYS A 839 22.28 27.13 36.93
CA CYS A 839 22.27 27.96 38.15
C CYS A 839 21.90 27.21 39.43
N SER A 840 21.74 25.88 39.35
CA SER A 840 21.37 25.00 40.46
C SER A 840 20.02 25.29 41.13
N SER A 841 19.23 26.22 40.61
CA SER A 841 17.89 26.52 41.13
C SER A 841 16.95 25.34 40.94
N LYS A 842 16.18 25.01 41.99
CA LYS A 842 15.11 23.99 41.96
C LYS A 842 13.79 24.54 41.41
N LEU A 843 13.72 25.83 41.14
CA LEU A 843 12.53 26.48 40.60
C LEU A 843 12.42 26.24 39.08
N LEU A 844 12.07 25.01 38.74
CA LEU A 844 11.93 24.51 37.39
C LEU A 844 10.45 24.30 37.07
N ALA A 845 9.93 25.05 36.11
CA ALA A 845 8.57 24.87 35.63
C ALA A 845 8.56 23.92 34.43
N PRO A 846 7.87 22.77 34.50
CA PRO A 846 7.62 21.98 33.32
C PRO A 846 6.66 22.73 32.40
N VAL A 847 7.11 22.97 31.18
CA VAL A 847 6.38 23.72 30.15
C VAL A 847 6.21 22.82 28.94
N PHE A 848 4.99 22.31 28.74
CA PHE A 848 4.74 21.22 27.78
C PHE A 848 4.36 21.73 26.38
N TRP A 849 3.55 22.79 26.35
CA TRP A 849 2.97 23.35 25.12
C TRP A 849 3.27 24.84 25.12
N SER A 850 3.82 25.37 24.03
CA SER A 850 4.28 26.77 23.91
C SER A 850 5.51 27.14 24.77
N SER A 851 6.44 26.20 25.00
CA SER A 851 7.66 26.43 25.79
C SER A 851 8.46 27.66 25.35
N GLY A 852 8.58 27.87 24.03
CA GLY A 852 9.18 29.08 23.44
C GLY A 852 8.41 30.37 23.76
N TYR A 853 7.08 30.34 23.78
CA TYR A 853 6.24 31.49 24.14
C TYR A 853 6.42 31.85 25.62
N VAL A 854 6.28 30.88 26.53
CA VAL A 854 6.41 31.13 27.98
C VAL A 854 7.83 31.57 28.35
N ALA A 855 8.85 30.97 27.73
CA ALA A 855 10.24 31.40 27.88
C ALA A 855 10.43 32.85 27.38
N GLY A 856 9.84 33.20 26.23
CA GLY A 856 9.83 34.56 25.70
C GLY A 856 9.17 35.56 26.65
N VAL A 857 8.02 35.21 27.25
CA VAL A 857 7.32 36.04 28.23
C VAL A 857 8.14 36.24 29.50
N LEU A 858 8.79 35.19 30.01
CA LEU A 858 9.70 35.31 31.15
C LEU A 858 10.87 36.25 30.83
N HIS A 859 11.43 36.18 29.62
CA HIS A 859 12.49 37.06 29.16
C HIS A 859 12.02 38.53 29.07
N LYS A 860 10.84 38.80 28.51
CA LYS A 860 10.20 40.13 28.52
C LYS A 860 10.12 40.70 29.94
N LYS A 861 9.62 39.91 30.90
CA LYS A 861 9.51 40.33 32.31
C LYS A 861 10.86 40.65 32.95
N ARG A 862 11.88 39.82 32.70
CA ARG A 862 13.26 40.05 33.22
C ARG A 862 13.86 41.35 32.69
N ASN A 863 13.51 41.72 31.46
CA ASN A 863 13.93 42.97 30.82
C ASN A 863 12.99 44.15 31.10
N LYS A 864 12.07 44.02 32.07
CA LYS A 864 11.12 45.06 32.50
C LYS A 864 10.19 45.58 31.38
N GLN A 865 9.89 44.74 30.40
CA GLN A 865 8.91 45.05 29.36
C GLN A 865 7.49 44.79 29.88
N ALA A 866 6.51 45.57 29.40
CA ALA A 866 5.10 45.37 29.74
C ALA A 866 4.59 44.04 29.18
N LEU A 867 3.79 43.32 29.99
CA LEU A 867 3.14 42.08 29.60
C LEU A 867 1.63 42.32 29.39
N ASP A 868 1.06 41.67 28.39
CA ASP A 868 -0.41 41.65 28.23
C ASP A 868 -1.08 40.69 29.23
N GLU A 869 -2.42 40.69 29.26
CA GLU A 869 -3.19 39.90 30.23
C GLU A 869 -2.97 38.38 30.06
N ASN A 870 -2.80 37.90 28.82
CA ASN A 870 -2.58 36.49 28.53
C ASN A 870 -1.16 36.07 28.89
N GLU A 871 -0.17 36.91 28.61
CA GLU A 871 1.23 36.74 29.02
C GLU A 871 1.36 36.66 30.55
N GLN A 872 0.66 37.53 31.27
CA GLN A 872 0.67 37.53 32.74
C GLN A 872 0.02 36.26 33.33
N LYS A 873 -1.07 35.76 32.71
CA LYS A 873 -1.73 34.51 33.10
C LYS A 873 -0.83 33.30 32.84
N ALA A 874 -0.22 33.22 31.66
CA ALA A 874 0.69 32.14 31.28
C ALA A 874 1.90 32.05 32.23
N LEU A 875 2.50 33.20 32.56
CA LEU A 875 3.66 33.25 33.44
C LEU A 875 3.32 32.91 34.90
N THR A 876 2.17 33.37 35.41
CA THR A 876 1.66 33.00 36.74
C THR A 876 1.40 31.50 36.84
N ARG A 877 0.81 30.88 35.80
CA ARG A 877 0.57 29.44 35.74
C ARG A 877 1.88 28.65 35.77
N ALA A 878 2.84 29.02 34.92
CA ALA A 878 4.15 28.37 34.88
C ALA A 878 4.93 28.55 36.20
N ARG A 879 4.80 29.71 36.87
CA ARG A 879 5.41 29.91 38.19
C ARG A 879 4.86 28.92 39.23
N ARG A 880 3.54 28.76 39.29
CA ARG A 880 2.88 27.79 40.17
C ARG A 880 3.30 26.36 39.87
N SER A 881 3.52 26.02 38.59
CA SER A 881 4.10 24.74 38.20
C SER A 881 5.47 24.52 38.81
N GLY A 882 6.34 25.54 38.76
CA GLY A 882 7.68 25.48 39.34
C GLY A 882 7.70 25.36 40.86
N ASP A 883 6.77 26.03 41.56
CA ASP A 883 6.66 25.93 43.02
C ASP A 883 6.30 24.49 43.48
N LEU A 884 5.51 23.76 42.69
CA LEU A 884 5.21 22.35 42.95
C LEU A 884 6.42 21.43 42.76
N VAL A 885 7.28 21.74 41.78
CA VAL A 885 8.52 20.97 41.57
C VAL A 885 9.49 21.17 42.74
N ILE A 886 9.50 22.34 43.36
CA ILE A 886 10.26 22.56 44.61
C ILE A 886 9.74 21.66 45.73
N ALA A 887 8.42 21.54 45.88
CA ALA A 887 7.79 20.83 46.98
C ALA A 887 7.77 19.30 46.81
N TYR A 888 7.53 18.81 45.60
CA TYR A 888 7.28 17.38 45.32
C TYR A 888 8.25 16.77 44.29
N GLY A 889 9.25 17.53 43.83
CA GLY A 889 10.30 17.05 42.94
C GLY A 889 9.76 16.46 41.64
N LYS A 890 10.31 15.31 41.23
CA LYS A 890 9.94 14.57 40.02
C LYS A 890 8.45 14.22 39.96
N ARG A 891 7.80 13.95 41.10
CA ARG A 891 6.36 13.62 41.13
C ARG A 891 5.51 14.81 40.68
N ALA A 892 5.91 16.05 40.96
CA ALA A 892 5.22 17.23 40.43
C ALA A 892 5.40 17.39 38.91
N VAL A 893 6.52 16.94 38.36
CA VAL A 893 6.75 16.93 36.91
C VAL A 893 5.85 15.88 36.25
N ILE A 894 5.83 14.66 36.80
CA ILE A 894 4.96 13.55 36.37
C ILE A 894 3.49 13.99 36.41
N ALA A 895 3.02 14.52 37.54
CA ALA A 895 1.63 14.91 37.70
C ALA A 895 1.18 15.95 36.67
N GLN A 896 2.03 16.95 36.40
CA GLN A 896 1.73 18.02 35.45
C GLN A 896 1.91 17.62 33.98
N SER A 897 2.56 16.48 33.71
CA SER A 897 2.72 15.91 32.36
C SER A 897 1.50 15.13 31.89
N VAL A 898 0.55 14.87 32.81
CA VAL A 898 -0.72 14.22 32.52
C VAL A 898 -1.69 15.25 31.94
N TYR A 899 -2.28 14.91 30.79
CA TYR A 899 -3.24 15.77 30.11
C TYR A 899 -4.39 16.18 31.04
N GLY A 900 -4.73 17.47 31.04
CA GLY A 900 -5.79 18.02 31.90
C GLY A 900 -5.38 18.36 33.33
N ILE A 901 -4.16 17.99 33.77
CA ILE A 901 -3.71 18.23 35.14
C ILE A 901 -2.83 19.49 35.19
N GLY A 902 -3.48 20.64 35.39
CA GLY A 902 -2.79 21.90 35.69
C GLY A 902 -2.25 21.97 37.12
N PRO A 903 -1.50 23.02 37.49
CA PRO A 903 -0.85 23.14 38.81
C PRO A 903 -1.81 22.98 39.99
N GLN A 904 -3.04 23.50 39.89
CA GLN A 904 -4.03 23.40 40.95
C GLN A 904 -4.53 21.96 41.17
N THR A 905 -4.68 21.19 40.08
CA THR A 905 -5.08 19.78 40.15
C THR A 905 -3.91 18.91 40.57
N ALA A 906 -2.71 19.17 40.04
CA ALA A 906 -1.48 18.51 40.45
C ALA A 906 -1.25 18.67 41.96
N SER A 907 -1.41 19.88 42.51
CA SER A 907 -1.28 20.14 43.95
C SER A 907 -2.23 19.26 44.79
N ARG A 908 -3.49 19.12 44.37
CA ARG A 908 -4.49 18.29 45.06
C ARG A 908 -4.12 16.81 45.03
N VAL A 909 -3.72 16.29 43.88
CA VAL A 909 -3.26 14.89 43.75
C VAL A 909 -2.03 14.67 44.63
N LEU A 910 -0.99 15.51 44.48
CA LEU A 910 0.28 15.37 45.20
C LEU A 910 0.15 15.51 46.72
N SER A 911 -0.88 16.21 47.20
CA SER A 911 -1.13 16.37 48.64
C SER A 911 -1.73 15.13 49.32
N LYS A 912 -2.22 14.14 48.55
CA LYS A 912 -2.69 12.86 49.09
C LYS A 912 -1.52 12.01 49.56
N MET A 913 -1.75 11.23 50.62
CA MET A 913 -0.79 10.22 51.08
C MET A 913 -0.92 9.01 50.15
N HIS A 914 0.17 8.63 49.48
CA HIS A 914 0.21 7.46 48.59
C HIS A 914 1.20 6.46 49.17
N GLU A 915 0.75 5.24 49.43
CA GLU A 915 1.58 4.16 50.00
C GLU A 915 2.39 3.44 48.91
N SER A 916 1.98 3.57 47.65
CA SER A 916 2.69 3.03 46.47
C SER A 916 2.66 3.99 45.27
N ASP A 917 3.56 3.76 44.30
CA ASP A 917 3.53 4.46 43.02
C ASP A 917 2.20 4.20 42.28
N ASP A 918 1.67 2.98 42.36
CA ASP A 918 0.44 2.60 41.65
C ASP A 918 -0.79 3.38 42.14
N GLU A 919 -0.85 3.72 43.43
CA GLU A 919 -1.86 4.62 43.99
C GLU A 919 -1.73 6.04 43.45
N PHE A 920 -0.50 6.54 43.32
CA PHE A 920 -0.24 7.85 42.73
C PHE A 920 -0.66 7.93 41.27
N TYR A 921 -0.30 6.94 40.45
CA TYR A 921 -0.71 6.91 39.05
C TYR A 921 -2.22 6.71 38.91
N ARG A 922 -2.87 6.00 39.84
CA ARG A 922 -4.33 5.84 39.87
C ARG A 922 -5.02 7.16 40.18
N ASP A 923 -4.55 7.91 41.17
CA ASP A 923 -5.07 9.24 41.49
C ASP A 923 -4.84 10.25 40.36
N LEU A 924 -3.74 10.12 39.60
CA LEU A 924 -3.53 10.89 38.38
C LEU A 924 -4.53 10.50 37.28
N LEU A 925 -4.81 9.21 37.12
CA LEU A 925 -5.81 8.72 36.17
C LEU A 925 -7.21 9.22 36.55
N GLU A 926 -7.59 9.15 37.83
CA GLU A 926 -8.85 9.68 38.34
C GLU A 926 -8.96 11.19 38.14
N ALA A 927 -7.90 11.95 38.43
CA ALA A 927 -7.88 13.40 38.23
C ALA A 927 -7.98 13.79 36.75
N LYS A 928 -7.35 13.01 35.86
CA LYS A 928 -7.49 13.14 34.40
C LYS A 928 -8.93 12.84 33.95
N LEU A 929 -9.54 11.77 34.45
CA LEU A 929 -10.94 11.41 34.16
C LEU A 929 -11.92 12.46 34.71
N GLN A 930 -11.69 12.99 35.91
CA GLN A 930 -12.46 14.09 36.48
C GLN A 930 -12.32 15.37 35.65
N PHE A 931 -11.12 15.70 35.18
CA PHE A 931 -10.95 16.84 34.28
C PHE A 931 -11.73 16.64 32.98
N ILE A 932 -11.64 15.46 32.36
CA ILE A 932 -12.35 15.14 31.11
C ILE A 932 -13.87 15.20 31.31
N THR A 933 -14.38 14.70 32.43
CA THR A 933 -15.82 14.68 32.74
C THR A 933 -16.38 16.03 33.19
N THR A 934 -15.56 16.88 33.82
CA THR A 934 -16.03 18.17 34.36
C THR A 934 -15.74 19.37 33.46
N ARG A 935 -14.71 19.32 32.58
CA ARG A 935 -14.38 20.37 31.59
C ARG A 935 -15.58 20.92 30.80
N PRO A 936 -16.59 20.13 30.41
CA PRO A 936 -17.75 20.62 29.65
C PRO A 936 -18.60 21.66 30.41
N TYR A 937 -18.48 21.72 31.74
CA TYR A 937 -19.25 22.60 32.62
C TYR A 937 -18.51 23.87 33.04
N TRP A 938 -17.27 24.08 32.59
CA TRP A 938 -16.41 25.18 33.06
C TRP A 938 -16.54 26.45 32.21
N ASN A 939 -17.37 26.41 31.16
CA ASN A 939 -17.73 27.55 30.31
C ASN A 939 -19.26 27.84 30.35
N ASN A 940 -19.80 27.99 31.56
CA ASN A 940 -21.00 28.79 31.80
C ASN A 940 -20.59 30.07 32.52
#